data_AF-J3G2D3-F1
#
_entry.id   AF-J3G2D3-F1
#
_cell.length_a   1.000
_cell.length_b   1.000
_cell.length_c   1.000
_cell.angle_alpha   90.00
_cell.angle_beta   90.00
_cell.angle_gamma   90.00
#
_symmetry.space_group_name_H-M   'P 1'
#
loop_
_entity.id
_entity.type
_entity.pdbx_description
1 polymer ?
#
loop_
_entity_poly.entity_id
_entity_poly.type
_entity_poly.pdbx_seq_one_letter_code
_entity_poly.pdbx_strand_id
1 'polypeptide(L)'
;MTMRKKSSSPTSDLTNNADGHLSPVSHDWTFTYVSDPPRPYTPFVTTDLKDYAPGSTAIVTASGFAAGSTVTLEVDHAIGAGADGVWGTSDDVLDTNTGEGHEPWSVTDGGAGDLDGQVNGSVTTSWYVNPDDSAGATFLLTAASAGADGVLGTGDDAVATMSFTDSVLGVVATGEDVTLDETAGLQNSTATPGPAGDADDNDILVASLPSIFSTRLTALGAGTATGAALSGYTGAVGNTGSNAFTITADPGASITDISFVGVSGAPLNGVDSGLVTLDGTSILLYTDTNNNIVVGRAGSTTGAIVFAAYIEETGSPVTGGKIWTVEYQPLKHPDMTNADDSLNLLNKVFIGASQDMEFSLANAPSGQNLFLMFTKANPTVVNDGGVLRITDPTIIATGKDPADQSSGANITTGDTINTSQAGGPTTFGTNNQMIVEQEGIRFSFVTGARQNVTIPNLDQNEADVESNVDFTGVFNAKSASFDVVQLQSGKSAVVRISAFSTAAEPGANFINGYANDASVSITNVRVFNSTGQVIENSNGSVNDPAITISFAAGVATIIGVKAGYQIEYTTTSDHNRVLVENGAAVTAKGNEHADFDIGGFTLVQASISKTEIGSKIIFDDDGPSISTTGTEPTLTVDETVLATNATQSFAANVNSAFGADGAGTLTYALGVVAGASGLTDTASGEAV
;
A
#
# COMPACT_ATOMS: atom_id res chain seq x y z
N MET A 1 27.72 33.80 -17.35
CA MET A 1 29.16 33.43 -17.29
C MET A 1 29.73 33.94 -15.97
N THR A 2 30.14 33.00 -15.11
CA THR A 2 31.07 33.13 -13.97
C THR A 2 30.64 33.86 -12.67
N MET A 3 30.11 33.03 -11.77
CA MET A 3 30.35 32.85 -10.33
C MET A 3 31.38 33.69 -9.51
N ARG A 4 30.97 33.86 -8.22
CA ARG A 4 31.72 33.83 -6.92
C ARG A 4 32.58 35.07 -6.57
N LYS A 5 32.63 35.54 -5.31
CA LYS A 5 33.01 34.79 -4.10
C LYS A 5 32.72 35.54 -2.78
N LYS A 6 32.40 34.76 -1.72
CA LYS A 6 32.34 35.08 -0.29
C LYS A 6 33.61 35.76 0.25
N SER A 7 33.44 36.54 1.32
CA SER A 7 34.35 36.51 2.49
C SER A 7 33.58 36.79 3.78
N SER A 8 33.96 36.07 4.83
CA SER A 8 33.28 35.89 6.11
C SER A 8 34.20 36.22 7.28
N SER A 9 33.61 36.75 8.35
CA SER A 9 33.96 36.59 9.79
C SER A 9 35.14 37.43 10.36
N PRO A 10 35.37 37.42 11.71
CA PRO A 10 34.62 38.17 12.74
C PRO A 10 35.56 38.81 13.80
N THR A 11 35.08 39.59 14.77
CA THR A 11 35.70 39.65 16.11
C THR A 11 34.75 40.22 17.17
N SER A 12 34.76 39.55 18.32
CA SER A 12 34.17 39.90 19.62
C SER A 12 34.89 41.05 20.31
N ASP A 13 34.19 41.84 21.13
CA ASP A 13 34.73 42.24 22.43
C ASP A 13 33.61 42.52 23.45
N LEU A 14 33.76 41.95 24.63
CA LEU A 14 32.90 42.08 25.80
C LEU A 14 33.58 43.05 26.77
N THR A 15 32.90 44.12 27.19
CA THR A 15 33.19 44.74 28.50
C THR A 15 31.91 45.16 29.21
N ASN A 16 31.72 44.58 30.39
CA ASN A 16 30.79 44.99 31.43
C ASN A 16 31.21 46.35 32.00
N ASN A 17 30.24 47.22 32.30
CA ASN A 17 30.38 48.13 33.44
C ASN A 17 29.03 48.44 34.08
N ALA A 18 29.05 48.45 35.41
CA ALA A 18 27.91 48.43 36.31
C ALA A 18 27.32 49.82 36.62
N ASP A 19 26.13 49.76 37.23
CA ASP A 19 25.51 50.70 38.18
C ASP A 19 24.79 51.96 37.67
N GLY A 20 23.49 51.98 37.98
CA GLY A 20 22.98 53.02 38.90
C GLY A 20 22.02 54.08 38.34
N HIS A 21 20.73 53.73 38.30
CA HIS A 21 19.55 54.55 38.60
C HIS A 21 19.38 55.95 37.96
N LEU A 22 18.27 56.12 37.22
CA LEU A 22 17.15 57.02 37.56
C LEU A 22 15.99 56.79 36.55
N SER A 23 14.82 56.39 37.04
CA SER A 23 13.52 56.45 36.36
C SER A 23 12.66 57.55 36.98
N PRO A 24 11.53 57.99 36.39
CA PRO A 24 11.19 58.03 34.96
C PRO A 24 10.68 59.44 34.55
N VAL A 25 10.70 59.77 33.25
CA VAL A 25 9.93 60.90 32.71
C VAL A 25 8.84 60.34 31.79
N SER A 26 7.60 60.49 32.25
CA SER A 26 6.36 60.19 31.53
C SER A 26 6.33 60.87 30.16
N HIS A 27 6.22 60.10 29.09
CA HIS A 27 5.71 60.58 27.80
C HIS A 27 4.49 59.73 27.45
N ASP A 28 3.32 60.37 27.44
CA ASP A 28 2.11 59.85 26.83
C ASP A 28 2.34 59.64 25.34
N TRP A 29 2.29 58.39 24.89
CA TRP A 29 2.14 58.05 23.48
C TRP A 29 0.71 57.59 23.26
N THR A 30 -0.13 58.49 22.74
CA THR A 30 -1.39 58.09 22.12
C THR A 30 -1.07 57.32 20.84
N PHE A 31 -1.25 56.00 20.87
CA PHE A 31 -1.14 55.14 19.70
C PHE A 31 -2.45 55.21 18.92
N THR A 32 -2.48 55.96 17.82
CA THR A 32 -3.56 55.88 16.84
C THR A 32 -3.41 54.54 16.13
N TYR A 33 -4.36 53.62 16.32
CA TYR A 33 -4.46 52.41 15.50
C TYR A 33 -4.68 52.85 14.04
N VAL A 34 -3.62 52.79 13.23
CA VAL A 34 -3.76 52.66 11.79
C VAL A 34 -3.99 51.18 11.57
N SER A 35 -5.22 50.80 11.18
CA SER A 35 -5.50 49.46 10.72
C SER A 35 -4.55 49.14 9.56
N ASP A 36 -3.67 48.16 9.74
CA ASP A 36 -2.98 47.51 8.64
C ASP A 36 -4.06 47.08 7.63
N PRO A 37 -3.92 47.32 6.31
CA PRO A 37 -4.82 46.71 5.34
C PRO A 37 -4.81 45.18 5.58
N PRO A 38 -5.97 44.51 5.54
CA PRO A 38 -6.02 43.07 5.83
C PRO A 38 -5.08 42.37 4.85
N ARG A 39 -4.08 41.66 5.38
CA ARG A 39 -3.34 40.69 4.57
C ARG A 39 -4.39 39.69 4.07
N PRO A 40 -4.47 39.40 2.76
CA PRO A 40 -5.32 38.31 2.30
C PRO A 40 -4.73 37.03 2.89
N TYR A 41 -5.40 36.48 3.89
CA TYR A 41 -5.17 35.08 4.26
C TYR A 41 -5.60 34.26 3.05
N THR A 42 -4.74 33.35 2.60
CA THR A 42 -5.11 32.41 1.55
C THR A 42 -6.24 31.53 2.11
N PRO A 43 -7.42 31.49 1.46
CA PRO A 43 -8.52 30.66 1.90
C PRO A 43 -8.07 29.20 2.04
N PHE A 44 -8.54 28.52 3.07
CA PHE A 44 -8.36 27.08 3.24
C PHE A 44 -9.62 26.46 3.86
N VAL A 45 -9.83 25.18 3.60
CA VAL A 45 -10.91 24.38 4.18
C VAL A 45 -10.33 23.05 4.65
N THR A 46 -10.78 22.61 5.82
CA THR A 46 -10.37 21.37 6.47
C THR A 46 -11.57 20.69 7.11
N THR A 47 -11.50 19.40 7.28
CA THR A 47 -12.38 18.62 8.14
C THR A 47 -11.64 18.18 9.41
N ASP A 48 -12.36 17.83 10.49
CA ASP A 48 -11.75 17.43 11.77
C ASP A 48 -11.07 16.06 11.71
N LEU A 49 -11.58 15.16 10.87
CA LEU A 49 -10.98 13.90 10.48
C LEU A 49 -10.71 13.86 8.97
N LYS A 50 -9.81 12.97 8.53
CA LYS A 50 -9.54 12.70 7.11
C LYS A 50 -10.44 11.61 6.49
N ASP A 51 -11.09 10.83 7.35
CA ASP A 51 -11.87 9.63 7.00
C ASP A 51 -13.13 9.57 7.87
N TYR A 52 -14.27 9.15 7.32
CA TYR A 52 -15.58 9.15 7.97
C TYR A 52 -16.41 7.94 7.60
N ALA A 53 -16.78 7.12 8.59
CA ALA A 53 -17.70 6.02 8.36
C ALA A 53 -19.08 6.50 7.86
N PRO A 54 -19.80 5.69 7.08
CA PRO A 54 -21.19 5.92 6.72
C PRO A 54 -22.05 6.19 7.96
N GLY A 55 -22.77 7.30 7.97
CA GLY A 55 -23.67 7.70 9.05
C GLY A 55 -23.01 8.50 10.16
N SER A 56 -21.73 8.84 10.01
CA SER A 56 -21.03 9.78 10.89
C SER A 56 -21.29 11.24 10.50
N THR A 57 -20.66 12.18 11.19
CA THR A 57 -20.78 13.62 10.92
C THR A 57 -19.40 14.24 10.88
N ALA A 58 -19.07 14.87 9.75
CA ALA A 58 -17.84 15.63 9.56
C ALA A 58 -18.00 17.06 10.10
N ILE A 59 -17.02 17.55 10.85
CA ILE A 59 -16.93 18.95 11.25
C ILE A 59 -16.01 19.67 10.28
N VAL A 60 -16.57 20.63 9.55
CA VAL A 60 -15.89 21.38 8.51
C VAL A 60 -15.48 22.75 9.07
N THR A 61 -14.21 23.12 8.88
CA THR A 61 -13.70 24.46 9.18
C THR A 61 -13.18 25.10 7.90
N ALA A 62 -13.73 26.24 7.51
CA ALA A 62 -13.29 27.03 6.37
C ALA A 62 -12.82 28.41 6.86
N SER A 63 -11.54 28.74 6.66
CA SER A 63 -10.94 29.98 7.18
C SER A 63 -10.16 30.74 6.10
N GLY A 64 -9.81 31.98 6.42
CA GLY A 64 -9.12 32.87 5.48
C GLY A 64 -10.07 33.60 4.53
N PHE A 65 -11.37 33.58 4.83
CA PHE A 65 -12.39 34.35 4.12
C PHE A 65 -12.58 35.72 4.77
N ALA A 66 -13.35 36.60 4.13
CA ALA A 66 -13.64 37.92 4.69
C ALA A 66 -14.51 37.80 5.95
N ALA A 67 -14.18 38.54 7.01
CA ALA A 67 -14.94 38.49 8.25
C ALA A 67 -16.40 38.93 8.03
N GLY A 68 -17.36 38.12 8.48
CA GLY A 68 -18.79 38.28 8.29
C GLY A 68 -19.31 37.86 6.91
N SER A 69 -18.46 37.29 6.05
CA SER A 69 -18.88 36.77 4.74
C SER A 69 -19.71 35.48 4.87
N THR A 70 -20.39 35.13 3.79
CA THR A 70 -21.08 33.85 3.66
C THR A 70 -20.25 32.91 2.81
N VAL A 71 -19.85 31.79 3.40
CA VAL A 71 -19.11 30.71 2.73
C VAL A 71 -20.11 29.65 2.31
N THR A 72 -20.12 29.30 1.03
CA THR A 72 -20.87 28.18 0.47
C THR A 72 -19.96 26.98 0.40
N LEU A 73 -20.42 25.86 0.95
CA LEU A 73 -19.71 24.59 0.99
C LEU A 73 -20.44 23.57 0.14
N GLU A 74 -19.67 22.71 -0.52
CA GLU A 74 -20.16 21.64 -1.37
C GLU A 74 -19.24 20.43 -1.20
N VAL A 75 -19.83 19.23 -1.14
CA VAL A 75 -19.11 17.97 -1.04
C VAL A 75 -19.54 17.14 -2.23
N ASP A 76 -18.61 16.81 -3.11
CA ASP A 76 -18.85 15.98 -4.29
C ASP A 76 -18.03 14.69 -4.22
N HIS A 77 -18.51 13.62 -4.85
CA HIS A 77 -17.68 12.43 -5.05
C HIS A 77 -16.58 12.74 -6.06
N ALA A 78 -15.35 12.33 -5.73
CA ALA A 78 -14.19 12.42 -6.59
C ALA A 78 -13.76 11.01 -7.00
N ILE A 79 -13.78 10.72 -8.30
CA ILE A 79 -13.46 9.41 -8.89
C ILE A 79 -12.07 9.36 -9.55
N GLY A 80 -11.35 10.49 -9.57
CA GLY A 80 -9.95 10.55 -9.99
C GLY A 80 -9.29 11.87 -9.62
N ALA A 81 -7.99 11.83 -9.30
CA ALA A 81 -7.17 12.98 -8.88
C ALA A 81 -6.80 13.96 -10.01
N GLY A 82 -7.55 13.98 -11.11
CA GLY A 82 -7.28 14.92 -12.20
C GLY A 82 -5.95 14.71 -12.94
N ALA A 83 -5.47 15.80 -13.53
CA ALA A 83 -4.29 15.86 -14.39
C ALA A 83 -3.00 16.04 -13.59
N ASP A 84 -3.06 16.66 -12.41
CA ASP A 84 -1.90 16.82 -11.53
C ASP A 84 -1.64 15.59 -10.64
N GLY A 85 -2.61 14.68 -10.54
CA GLY A 85 -2.52 13.45 -9.76
C GLY A 85 -2.60 13.67 -8.25
N VAL A 86 -3.07 14.84 -7.81
CA VAL A 86 -3.19 15.23 -6.40
C VAL A 86 -4.66 15.40 -6.04
N TRP A 87 -5.18 14.55 -5.16
CA TRP A 87 -6.55 14.66 -4.67
C TRP A 87 -6.77 15.96 -3.87
N GLY A 88 -7.96 16.55 -4.01
CA GLY A 88 -8.38 17.75 -3.29
C GLY A 88 -8.14 19.04 -4.05
N THR A 89 -7.82 18.96 -5.35
CA THR A 89 -7.59 20.09 -6.23
C THR A 89 -8.79 20.33 -7.15
N SER A 90 -8.80 21.47 -7.81
CA SER A 90 -9.92 21.85 -8.69
C SER A 90 -9.99 21.07 -10.01
N ASP A 91 -8.99 20.24 -10.32
CA ASP A 91 -8.98 19.37 -11.49
C ASP A 91 -9.39 17.92 -11.20
N ASP A 92 -9.78 17.61 -9.95
CA ASP A 92 -10.38 16.33 -9.58
C ASP A 92 -11.58 16.00 -10.49
N VAL A 93 -11.67 14.74 -10.91
CA VAL A 93 -12.75 14.23 -11.73
C VAL A 93 -13.92 13.88 -10.81
N LEU A 94 -14.98 14.68 -10.88
CA LEU A 94 -16.15 14.53 -10.03
C LEU A 94 -17.20 13.60 -10.63
N ASP A 95 -17.87 12.83 -9.77
CA ASP A 95 -19.14 12.17 -10.08
C ASP A 95 -20.26 12.93 -9.37
N THR A 96 -21.15 13.55 -10.16
CA THR A 96 -22.26 14.38 -9.66
C THR A 96 -23.60 13.65 -9.71
N ASN A 97 -23.64 12.36 -10.10
CA ASN A 97 -24.85 11.53 -10.09
C ASN A 97 -24.90 10.60 -8.86
N THR A 98 -24.82 11.18 -7.67
CA THR A 98 -24.66 10.43 -6.42
C THR A 98 -25.90 10.53 -5.53
N GLY A 99 -25.83 9.94 -4.34
CA GLY A 99 -26.94 9.80 -3.39
C GLY A 99 -27.40 11.10 -2.75
N GLU A 100 -28.15 11.00 -1.66
CA GLU A 100 -28.65 12.16 -0.92
C GLU A 100 -27.52 12.86 -0.12
N GLY A 101 -27.60 14.18 0.08
CA GLY A 101 -26.72 14.92 1.02
C GLY A 101 -25.59 15.74 0.40
N HIS A 102 -25.50 15.79 -0.93
CA HIS A 102 -24.47 16.52 -1.68
C HIS A 102 -24.89 17.94 -2.11
N GLU A 103 -26.10 18.39 -1.75
CA GLU A 103 -26.56 19.74 -2.07
C GLU A 103 -25.70 20.81 -1.36
N PRO A 104 -25.26 21.87 -2.07
CA PRO A 104 -24.49 22.95 -1.46
C PRO A 104 -25.21 23.63 -0.30
N TRP A 105 -24.47 24.01 0.74
CA TRP A 105 -25.01 24.74 1.88
C TRP A 105 -24.17 25.97 2.22
N SER A 106 -24.81 27.01 2.74
CA SER A 106 -24.13 28.28 3.05
C SER A 106 -24.14 28.60 4.54
N VAL A 107 -23.00 29.06 5.04
CA VAL A 107 -22.79 29.47 6.42
C VAL A 107 -22.23 30.89 6.46
N THR A 108 -22.86 31.76 7.25
CA THR A 108 -22.35 33.12 7.49
C THR A 108 -21.46 33.13 8.73
N ASP A 109 -20.25 33.66 8.60
CA ASP A 109 -19.27 33.87 9.69
C ASP A 109 -19.86 34.73 10.82
N GLY A 110 -19.92 34.15 12.03
CA GLY A 110 -20.61 34.68 13.21
C GLY A 110 -22.14 34.52 13.19
N GLY A 111 -22.68 33.79 12.22
CA GLY A 111 -24.10 33.45 12.09
C GLY A 111 -24.52 32.22 12.91
N ALA A 112 -25.81 31.87 12.86
CA ALA A 112 -26.34 30.74 13.64
C ALA A 112 -25.92 29.35 13.13
N GLY A 113 -25.47 29.25 11.86
CA GLY A 113 -24.92 28.02 11.28
C GLY A 113 -23.42 27.87 11.47
N ASP A 114 -22.78 28.89 12.06
CA ASP A 114 -21.36 28.88 12.42
C ASP A 114 -21.22 28.45 13.88
N LEU A 115 -20.65 27.27 14.07
CA LEU A 115 -20.60 26.56 15.36
C LEU A 115 -19.69 27.23 16.38
N ASP A 116 -18.73 28.08 15.95
CA ASP A 116 -17.92 28.86 16.87
C ASP A 116 -18.57 30.22 17.25
N GLY A 117 -19.54 30.68 16.43
CA GLY A 117 -20.33 31.88 16.62
C GLY A 117 -19.54 33.20 16.62
N GLN A 118 -18.30 33.22 16.14
CA GLN A 118 -17.45 34.40 16.10
C GLN A 118 -17.41 35.02 14.71
N VAL A 119 -17.26 36.34 14.61
CA VAL A 119 -17.00 37.01 13.33
C VAL A 119 -15.50 37.17 13.17
N ASN A 120 -14.83 36.19 12.56
CA ASN A 120 -13.35 36.11 12.55
C ASN A 120 -12.73 35.75 11.19
N GLY A 121 -13.53 35.63 10.13
CA GLY A 121 -13.09 35.17 8.81
C GLY A 121 -12.97 33.65 8.70
N SER A 122 -13.63 32.92 9.61
CA SER A 122 -13.71 31.47 9.64
C SER A 122 -15.14 31.04 9.91
N VAL A 123 -15.59 29.95 9.29
CA VAL A 123 -16.83 29.27 9.65
C VAL A 123 -16.53 27.85 10.10
N THR A 124 -17.18 27.41 11.17
CA THR A 124 -17.20 26.00 11.59
C THR A 124 -18.60 25.45 11.38
N THR A 125 -18.75 24.34 10.65
CA THR A 125 -20.06 23.74 10.35
C THR A 125 -19.96 22.22 10.32
N SER A 126 -21.04 21.52 9.99
CA SER A 126 -21.06 20.07 9.95
C SER A 126 -21.71 19.55 8.68
N TRP A 127 -21.22 18.40 8.19
CA TRP A 127 -21.79 17.66 7.08
C TRP A 127 -22.06 16.21 7.51
N TYR A 128 -23.23 15.67 7.14
CA TYR A 128 -23.61 14.29 7.50
C TYR A 128 -23.18 13.34 6.39
N VAL A 129 -22.40 12.30 6.75
CA VAL A 129 -21.86 11.34 5.79
C VAL A 129 -22.92 10.30 5.49
N ASN A 130 -23.58 10.39 4.34
CA ASN A 130 -24.79 9.62 4.09
C ASN A 130 -24.48 8.16 3.74
N PRO A 131 -25.06 7.17 4.45
CA PRO A 131 -24.71 5.77 4.18
C PRO A 131 -25.14 5.18 2.84
N ASP A 132 -25.94 5.89 2.05
CA ASP A 132 -26.46 5.40 0.78
C ASP A 132 -25.38 5.31 -0.31
N ASP A 133 -24.38 6.20 -0.27
CA ASP A 133 -23.33 6.25 -1.27
C ASP A 133 -21.92 6.48 -0.72
N SER A 134 -21.77 6.80 0.58
CA SER A 134 -20.47 7.23 1.09
C SER A 134 -19.47 6.09 1.29
N ALA A 135 -19.93 4.84 1.42
CA ALA A 135 -19.09 3.66 1.63
C ALA A 135 -17.94 3.54 0.62
N GLY A 136 -16.70 3.73 1.07
CA GLY A 136 -15.51 3.59 0.22
C GLY A 136 -15.21 4.78 -0.69
N ALA A 137 -15.97 5.87 -0.58
CA ALA A 137 -15.91 7.02 -1.48
C ALA A 137 -14.79 8.00 -1.11
N THR A 138 -14.25 8.68 -2.11
CA THR A 138 -13.40 9.88 -1.92
C THR A 138 -14.24 11.10 -2.24
N PHE A 139 -14.10 12.15 -1.44
CA PHE A 139 -14.87 13.38 -1.58
C PHE A 139 -13.98 14.59 -1.81
N LEU A 140 -14.41 15.49 -2.68
CA LEU A 140 -13.88 16.85 -2.80
C LEU A 140 -14.80 17.79 -2.00
N LEU A 141 -14.23 18.44 -0.98
CA LEU A 141 -14.88 19.54 -0.27
C LEU A 141 -14.44 20.86 -0.88
N THR A 142 -15.40 21.64 -1.35
CA THR A 142 -15.20 23.00 -1.85
C THR A 142 -15.80 24.01 -0.88
N ALA A 143 -15.07 25.07 -0.55
CA ALA A 143 -15.56 26.22 0.19
C ALA A 143 -15.33 27.49 -0.65
N ALA A 144 -16.41 28.22 -0.96
CA ALA A 144 -16.38 29.41 -1.80
C ALA A 144 -17.11 30.59 -1.15
N SER A 145 -16.55 31.79 -1.25
CA SER A 145 -17.22 33.05 -0.90
C SER A 145 -17.19 33.99 -2.09
N ALA A 146 -18.33 34.65 -2.32
CA ALA A 146 -18.46 35.66 -3.36
C ALA A 146 -17.40 36.76 -3.20
N GLY A 147 -16.83 37.17 -4.33
CA GLY A 147 -15.89 38.27 -4.43
C GLY A 147 -16.51 39.65 -4.23
N ALA A 148 -15.88 40.67 -4.79
CA ALA A 148 -16.28 42.07 -4.61
C ALA A 148 -17.61 42.41 -5.31
N ASP A 149 -18.02 41.62 -6.30
CA ASP A 149 -19.28 41.80 -7.02
C ASP A 149 -20.49 41.16 -6.30
N GLY A 150 -20.25 40.36 -5.26
CA GLY A 150 -21.27 39.69 -4.47
C GLY A 150 -21.98 38.54 -5.20
N VAL A 151 -21.39 38.01 -6.28
CA VAL A 151 -21.92 36.89 -7.07
C VAL A 151 -20.95 35.71 -6.94
N LEU A 152 -21.47 34.50 -6.69
CA LEU A 152 -20.66 33.26 -6.72
C LEU A 152 -20.51 32.73 -8.15
N GLY A 153 -19.38 32.08 -8.43
CA GLY A 153 -18.99 31.53 -9.72
C GLY A 153 -18.21 32.50 -10.60
N THR A 154 -17.68 33.60 -10.06
CA THR A 154 -16.93 34.62 -10.79
C THR A 154 -15.43 34.54 -10.47
N GLY A 155 -14.59 35.12 -11.35
CA GLY A 155 -13.14 35.00 -11.23
C GLY A 155 -12.52 35.74 -10.03
N ASP A 156 -13.32 36.48 -9.27
CA ASP A 156 -12.90 37.20 -8.05
C ASP A 156 -13.29 36.49 -6.75
N ASP A 157 -13.88 35.29 -6.85
CA ASP A 157 -14.24 34.49 -5.69
C ASP A 157 -13.03 33.96 -4.91
N ALA A 158 -13.19 33.92 -3.60
CA ALA A 158 -12.29 33.19 -2.72
C ALA A 158 -12.74 31.73 -2.70
N VAL A 159 -11.87 30.81 -3.14
CA VAL A 159 -12.16 29.37 -3.17
C VAL A 159 -11.05 28.61 -2.46
N ALA A 160 -11.44 27.61 -1.68
CA ALA A 160 -10.57 26.62 -1.07
C ALA A 160 -11.13 25.22 -1.31
N THR A 161 -10.26 24.24 -1.52
CA THR A 161 -10.64 22.84 -1.70
C THR A 161 -9.80 21.93 -0.82
N MET A 162 -10.35 20.75 -0.47
CA MET A 162 -9.62 19.66 0.15
C MET A 162 -10.28 18.31 -0.18
N SER A 163 -9.56 17.20 0.00
CA SER A 163 -10.12 15.85 -0.13
C SER A 163 -10.19 15.10 1.20
N PHE A 164 -11.31 14.44 1.45
CA PHE A 164 -11.50 13.51 2.57
C PHE A 164 -12.22 12.25 2.05
N THR A 165 -12.40 11.21 2.86
CA THR A 165 -12.92 9.93 2.35
C THR A 165 -13.78 9.17 3.35
N ASP A 166 -14.26 8.03 2.90
CA ASP A 166 -14.67 6.83 3.66
C ASP A 166 -13.99 5.55 3.10
N SER A 167 -12.81 5.69 2.49
CA SER A 167 -12.08 4.60 1.82
C SER A 167 -11.28 3.74 2.79
N VAL A 168 -11.48 2.43 2.66
CA VAL A 168 -10.59 1.39 3.19
C VAL A 168 -9.57 1.00 2.12
N LEU A 169 -8.38 0.55 2.52
CA LEU A 169 -7.31 0.08 1.63
C LEU A 169 -7.88 -0.74 0.48
N GLY A 170 -7.86 -0.15 -0.71
CA GLY A 170 -8.42 -0.72 -1.92
C GLY A 170 -7.31 -1.26 -2.81
N VAL A 171 -7.46 -2.49 -3.27
CA VAL A 171 -6.69 -3.00 -4.42
C VAL A 171 -7.71 -3.44 -5.45
N VAL A 172 -7.56 -2.97 -6.70
CA VAL A 172 -8.50 -3.27 -7.78
C VAL A 172 -7.72 -3.66 -9.03
N ALA A 173 -8.06 -4.82 -9.60
CA ALA A 173 -7.49 -5.33 -10.84
C ALA A 173 -8.31 -4.88 -12.07
N THR A 174 -8.49 -3.57 -12.25
CA THR A 174 -9.16 -3.00 -13.44
C THR A 174 -8.16 -2.53 -14.52
N GLY A 175 -6.88 -2.83 -14.36
CA GLY A 175 -5.84 -2.47 -15.33
C GLY A 175 -5.75 -3.43 -16.52
N GLU A 176 -4.71 -3.24 -17.33
CA GLU A 176 -4.44 -4.03 -18.54
C GLU A 176 -4.01 -5.47 -18.20
N ASP A 177 -4.28 -6.39 -19.13
CA ASP A 177 -3.79 -7.76 -19.06
C ASP A 177 -2.30 -7.83 -19.42
N VAL A 178 -1.66 -8.96 -19.10
CA VAL A 178 -0.33 -9.34 -19.57
C VAL A 178 -0.44 -10.70 -20.26
N THR A 179 -0.36 -10.68 -21.58
CA THR A 179 -0.36 -11.89 -22.42
C THR A 179 1.04 -12.13 -22.98
N LEU A 180 1.56 -13.33 -22.73
CA LEU A 180 2.81 -13.84 -23.29
C LEU A 180 2.45 -14.95 -24.28
N ASP A 181 2.89 -14.82 -25.52
CA ASP A 181 2.67 -15.84 -26.55
C ASP A 181 3.93 -16.72 -26.69
N GLU A 182 3.74 -18.05 -26.70
CA GLU A 182 4.83 -19.01 -26.90
C GLU A 182 5.44 -18.93 -28.33
N THR A 183 4.73 -18.30 -29.27
CA THR A 183 5.11 -18.15 -30.67
C THR A 183 6.43 -17.40 -30.80
N ALA A 184 7.39 -18.03 -31.48
CA ALA A 184 8.72 -17.48 -31.66
C ALA A 184 8.70 -16.09 -32.35
N GLY A 185 9.04 -15.05 -31.61
CA GLY A 185 9.04 -13.68 -32.12
C GLY A 185 8.75 -12.67 -31.04
N LEU A 186 8.28 -11.50 -31.44
CA LEU A 186 7.55 -10.60 -30.55
C LEU A 186 6.13 -10.58 -31.07
N GLN A 187 5.19 -10.98 -30.23
CA GLN A 187 3.76 -10.93 -30.48
C GLN A 187 3.20 -9.69 -29.79
N ASN A 188 2.96 -8.65 -30.59
CA ASN A 188 2.32 -7.42 -30.15
C ASN A 188 1.86 -6.62 -31.37
N SER A 189 0.94 -5.69 -31.13
CA SER A 189 0.32 -4.84 -32.16
C SER A 189 1.29 -4.11 -33.12
N THR A 190 2.56 -3.93 -32.74
CA THR A 190 3.58 -3.27 -33.57
C THR A 190 4.42 -4.26 -34.37
N ALA A 191 4.87 -5.35 -33.75
CA ALA A 191 5.75 -6.34 -34.36
C ALA A 191 4.98 -7.29 -35.29
N THR A 192 3.78 -7.69 -34.88
CA THR A 192 2.91 -8.68 -35.55
C THR A 192 1.47 -8.15 -35.58
N PRO A 193 1.17 -7.14 -36.42
CA PRO A 193 -0.17 -6.53 -36.49
C PRO A 193 -1.25 -7.45 -37.11
N GLY A 194 -0.94 -8.74 -37.29
CA GLY A 194 -1.75 -9.72 -38.02
C GLY A 194 -1.05 -11.08 -38.00
N PRO A 195 -1.75 -12.19 -37.70
CA PRO A 195 -3.19 -12.30 -37.37
C PRO A 195 -3.58 -11.60 -36.06
N ALA A 196 -4.89 -11.58 -35.75
CA ALA A 196 -5.42 -10.75 -34.67
C ALA A 196 -5.00 -11.22 -33.26
N GLY A 197 -4.77 -12.53 -33.05
CA GLY A 197 -4.25 -13.08 -31.79
C GLY A 197 -2.85 -12.56 -31.50
N ASP A 198 -1.89 -12.78 -32.40
CA ASP A 198 -0.52 -12.22 -32.32
C ASP A 198 -0.45 -10.70 -32.04
N ALA A 199 -1.47 -9.94 -32.45
CA ALA A 199 -1.50 -8.48 -32.35
C ALA A 199 -2.03 -7.95 -31.01
N ASP A 200 -2.80 -8.74 -30.27
CA ASP A 200 -3.36 -8.35 -28.97
C ASP A 200 -2.51 -8.76 -27.76
N ASP A 201 -1.42 -9.48 -28.01
CA ASP A 201 -0.37 -9.83 -27.06
C ASP A 201 0.51 -8.67 -26.59
N ASN A 202 1.30 -8.95 -25.54
CA ASN A 202 2.13 -7.96 -24.85
C ASN A 202 3.61 -8.33 -24.80
N ASP A 203 4.09 -9.10 -25.77
CA ASP A 203 5.46 -9.56 -25.78
C ASP A 203 6.46 -8.41 -25.81
N ILE A 204 7.49 -8.58 -24.99
CA ILE A 204 8.62 -7.69 -24.89
C ILE A 204 9.91 -8.50 -24.88
N LEU A 205 10.99 -7.88 -25.37
CA LEU A 205 12.30 -8.51 -25.34
C LEU A 205 12.67 -8.93 -23.91
N VAL A 206 13.10 -10.18 -23.73
CA VAL A 206 13.61 -10.72 -22.45
C VAL A 206 14.72 -9.83 -21.84
N ALA A 207 15.51 -9.17 -22.69
CA ALA A 207 16.56 -8.24 -22.25
C ALA A 207 16.02 -6.96 -21.55
N SER A 208 14.73 -6.69 -21.67
CA SER A 208 14.04 -5.56 -21.04
C SER A 208 13.54 -5.87 -19.63
N LEU A 209 13.66 -7.11 -19.15
CA LEU A 209 13.21 -7.48 -17.80
C LEU A 209 13.87 -6.59 -16.74
N PRO A 210 13.12 -6.16 -15.71
CA PRO A 210 13.68 -5.42 -14.59
C PRO A 210 14.89 -6.14 -13.97
N SER A 211 15.93 -5.38 -13.63
CA SER A 211 17.21 -5.94 -13.15
C SER A 211 17.05 -6.71 -11.83
N ILE A 212 16.16 -6.25 -10.95
CA ILE A 212 15.79 -6.93 -9.70
C ILE A 212 15.21 -8.32 -10.00
N PHE A 213 14.31 -8.39 -11.00
CA PHE A 213 13.64 -9.62 -11.38
C PHE A 213 14.59 -10.62 -12.05
N SER A 214 15.30 -10.19 -13.10
CA SER A 214 16.24 -11.04 -13.85
C SER A 214 17.40 -11.56 -12.98
N THR A 215 17.93 -10.74 -12.06
CA THR A 215 18.96 -11.16 -11.10
C THR A 215 18.41 -12.22 -10.15
N ARG A 216 17.17 -12.04 -9.65
CA ARG A 216 16.55 -13.01 -8.75
C ARG A 216 16.28 -14.35 -9.44
N LEU A 217 15.75 -14.35 -10.66
CA LEU A 217 15.53 -15.57 -11.46
C LEU A 217 16.83 -16.33 -11.76
N THR A 218 17.91 -15.60 -12.03
CA THR A 218 19.26 -16.18 -12.18
C THR A 218 19.70 -16.87 -10.89
N ALA A 219 19.50 -16.23 -9.73
CA ALA A 219 19.84 -16.81 -8.43
C ALA A 219 18.98 -18.04 -8.09
N LEU A 220 17.73 -18.08 -8.57
CA LEU A 220 16.82 -19.22 -8.43
C LEU A 220 17.09 -20.36 -9.42
N GLY A 221 18.00 -20.17 -10.37
CA GLY A 221 18.37 -21.17 -11.37
C GLY A 221 17.29 -21.42 -12.43
N ALA A 222 16.55 -20.38 -12.84
CA ALA A 222 15.41 -20.52 -13.75
C ALA A 222 15.73 -21.09 -15.15
N GLY A 223 16.97 -20.95 -15.62
CA GLY A 223 17.40 -21.42 -16.94
C GLY A 223 17.40 -20.31 -17.99
N THR A 224 17.12 -20.66 -19.25
CA THR A 224 17.03 -19.70 -20.37
C THR A 224 15.58 -19.41 -20.68
N ALA A 225 15.21 -18.13 -20.65
CA ALA A 225 13.84 -17.72 -20.96
C ALA A 225 13.54 -17.88 -22.46
N THR A 226 12.30 -18.27 -22.76
CA THR A 226 11.75 -18.43 -24.11
C THR A 226 11.06 -17.15 -24.59
N GLY A 227 10.30 -16.50 -23.71
CA GLY A 227 9.58 -15.26 -23.97
C GLY A 227 9.40 -14.42 -22.71
N ALA A 228 8.96 -13.18 -22.87
CA ALA A 228 8.59 -12.28 -21.78
C ALA A 228 7.50 -11.32 -22.25
N ALA A 229 6.62 -10.91 -21.34
CA ALA A 229 5.59 -9.91 -21.60
C ALA A 229 5.48 -8.88 -20.48
N LEU A 230 4.86 -7.74 -20.79
CA LEU A 230 4.62 -6.64 -19.86
C LEU A 230 3.20 -6.12 -20.04
N SER A 231 2.43 -6.01 -18.96
CA SER A 231 1.03 -5.60 -19.01
C SER A 231 0.79 -4.35 -19.87
N GLY A 232 -0.12 -4.45 -20.85
CA GLY A 232 -0.46 -3.37 -21.78
C GLY A 232 0.67 -2.89 -22.71
N TYR A 233 1.75 -3.67 -22.86
CA TYR A 233 2.82 -3.34 -23.79
C TYR A 233 2.38 -3.58 -25.24
N THR A 234 2.63 -2.60 -26.11
CA THR A 234 2.15 -2.63 -27.51
C THR A 234 3.27 -2.73 -28.55
N GLY A 235 4.54 -2.69 -28.13
CA GLY A 235 5.68 -2.58 -29.03
C GLY A 235 5.92 -1.18 -29.61
N ALA A 236 5.00 -0.23 -29.43
CA ALA A 236 5.14 1.12 -29.95
C ALA A 236 6.33 1.86 -29.30
N VAL A 237 7.00 2.73 -30.07
CA VAL A 237 8.17 3.47 -29.59
C VAL A 237 7.81 4.29 -28.35
N GLY A 238 8.49 4.03 -27.23
CA GLY A 238 8.28 4.73 -25.96
C GLY A 238 7.11 4.19 -25.12
N ASN A 239 6.38 3.18 -25.59
CA ASN A 239 5.47 2.44 -24.73
C ASN A 239 6.28 1.67 -23.68
N THR A 240 5.85 1.74 -22.42
CA THR A 240 6.52 1.09 -21.28
C THR A 240 5.54 0.21 -20.51
N GLY A 241 4.47 -0.25 -21.17
CA GLY A 241 3.35 -0.92 -20.51
C GLY A 241 2.49 0.01 -19.65
N SER A 242 1.44 -0.58 -19.10
CA SER A 242 0.37 0.04 -18.32
C SER A 242 0.13 -0.75 -17.04
N ASN A 243 -0.50 -0.11 -16.06
CA ASN A 243 -0.84 -0.77 -14.80
C ASN A 243 -1.85 -1.89 -15.03
N ALA A 244 -1.63 -3.04 -14.38
CA ALA A 244 -2.57 -4.15 -14.33
C ALA A 244 -3.54 -4.04 -13.13
N PHE A 245 -3.14 -3.28 -12.11
CA PHE A 245 -3.95 -3.00 -10.93
C PHE A 245 -3.65 -1.60 -10.37
N THR A 246 -4.62 -1.07 -9.64
CA THR A 246 -4.52 0.18 -8.88
C THR A 246 -4.68 -0.09 -7.39
N ILE A 247 -4.09 0.78 -6.58
CA ILE A 247 -4.13 0.75 -5.13
C ILE A 247 -4.55 2.13 -4.61
N THR A 248 -5.43 2.12 -3.64
CA THR A 248 -5.83 3.30 -2.87
C THR A 248 -5.51 3.05 -1.40
N ALA A 249 -4.57 3.80 -0.84
CA ALA A 249 -4.29 3.75 0.60
C ALA A 249 -5.40 4.47 1.40
N ASP A 250 -5.59 4.11 2.66
CA ASP A 250 -6.35 4.95 3.60
C ASP A 250 -5.67 6.34 3.66
N PRO A 251 -6.41 7.44 3.81
CA PRO A 251 -5.81 8.77 3.89
C PRO A 251 -4.87 8.89 5.07
N GLY A 252 -3.67 9.38 4.80
CA GLY A 252 -2.61 9.49 5.81
C GLY A 252 -1.87 8.19 6.09
N ALA A 253 -2.36 7.04 5.62
CA ALA A 253 -1.60 5.80 5.57
C ALA A 253 -0.63 5.82 4.39
N SER A 254 0.46 5.07 4.52
CA SER A 254 1.39 4.79 3.43
C SER A 254 1.30 3.31 3.09
N ILE A 255 1.31 2.97 1.80
CA ILE A 255 1.46 1.57 1.37
C ILE A 255 2.83 1.06 1.79
N THR A 256 2.85 -0.06 2.51
CA THR A 256 4.06 -0.64 3.10
C THR A 256 4.56 -1.87 2.37
N ASP A 257 3.68 -2.58 1.65
CA ASP A 257 4.02 -3.78 0.91
C ASP A 257 3.01 -4.05 -0.22
N ILE A 258 3.49 -4.57 -1.35
CA ILE A 258 2.65 -5.10 -2.44
C ILE A 258 3.22 -6.46 -2.83
N SER A 259 2.39 -7.48 -2.87
CA SER A 259 2.86 -8.86 -3.03
C SER A 259 1.93 -9.75 -3.83
N PHE A 260 2.49 -10.81 -4.41
CA PHE A 260 1.72 -11.94 -4.89
C PHE A 260 1.30 -12.83 -3.72
N VAL A 261 0.00 -13.00 -3.56
CA VAL A 261 -0.60 -13.83 -2.51
C VAL A 261 -1.61 -14.80 -3.09
N GLY A 262 -1.98 -15.82 -2.32
CA GLY A 262 -3.07 -16.73 -2.64
C GLY A 262 -4.43 -16.18 -2.22
N VAL A 263 -5.47 -16.99 -2.45
CA VAL A 263 -6.87 -16.64 -2.13
C VAL A 263 -7.09 -16.30 -0.65
N SER A 264 -6.24 -16.74 0.27
CA SER A 264 -6.32 -16.39 1.70
C SER A 264 -5.58 -15.09 2.08
N GLY A 265 -4.86 -14.46 1.15
CA GLY A 265 -3.93 -13.36 1.44
C GLY A 265 -2.56 -13.81 1.94
N ALA A 266 -2.34 -15.11 2.15
CA ALA A 266 -1.04 -15.65 2.50
C ALA A 266 -0.15 -15.88 1.25
N PRO A 267 1.19 -15.88 1.38
CA PRO A 267 2.10 -16.25 0.31
C PRO A 267 1.77 -17.62 -0.31
N LEU A 268 1.87 -17.73 -1.63
CA LEU A 268 1.68 -18.99 -2.34
C LEU A 268 2.81 -19.95 -1.95
N ASN A 269 2.46 -21.18 -1.57
CA ASN A 269 3.44 -22.19 -1.19
C ASN A 269 2.98 -23.58 -1.65
N GLY A 270 3.27 -23.90 -2.91
CA GLY A 270 2.93 -25.19 -3.51
C GLY A 270 1.47 -25.26 -3.96
N VAL A 271 0.88 -24.13 -4.32
CA VAL A 271 -0.51 -24.07 -4.80
C VAL A 271 -0.55 -24.57 -6.24
N ASP A 272 -1.45 -25.51 -6.55
CA ASP A 272 -1.62 -26.00 -7.91
C ASP A 272 -2.20 -24.89 -8.81
N SER A 273 -1.41 -24.53 -9.84
CA SER A 273 -1.80 -23.53 -10.85
C SER A 273 -2.97 -24.01 -11.71
N GLY A 274 -3.13 -25.33 -11.89
CA GLY A 274 -4.00 -25.92 -12.91
C GLY A 274 -3.31 -26.06 -14.29
N LEU A 275 -2.11 -25.51 -14.46
CA LEU A 275 -1.29 -25.64 -15.66
C LEU A 275 -0.36 -26.85 -15.54
N VAL A 276 0.01 -27.42 -16.69
CA VAL A 276 0.95 -28.54 -16.77
C VAL A 276 1.98 -28.29 -17.86
N THR A 277 3.18 -28.84 -17.70
CA THR A 277 4.19 -28.91 -18.77
C THR A 277 3.74 -29.90 -19.86
N LEU A 278 4.39 -29.87 -21.02
CA LEU A 278 4.12 -30.80 -22.14
C LEU A 278 4.15 -32.29 -21.74
N ASP A 279 5.01 -32.67 -20.78
CA ASP A 279 5.10 -34.04 -20.27
C ASP A 279 4.02 -34.41 -19.24
N GLY A 280 3.12 -33.48 -18.93
CA GLY A 280 2.00 -33.64 -18.01
C GLY A 280 2.35 -33.40 -16.53
N THR A 281 3.51 -32.83 -16.22
CA THR A 281 3.87 -32.47 -14.85
C THR A 281 3.11 -31.22 -14.39
N SER A 282 2.40 -31.32 -13.27
CA SER A 282 1.69 -30.17 -12.67
C SER A 282 2.64 -29.04 -12.29
N ILE A 283 2.22 -27.80 -12.53
CA ILE A 283 3.00 -26.61 -12.17
C ILE A 283 2.45 -26.05 -10.85
N LEU A 284 3.32 -25.96 -9.84
CA LEU A 284 2.99 -25.46 -8.51
C LEU A 284 3.53 -24.04 -8.31
N LEU A 285 2.71 -23.17 -7.73
CA LEU A 285 2.99 -21.76 -7.52
C LEU A 285 3.66 -21.51 -6.15
N TYR A 286 4.67 -20.64 -6.16
CA TYR A 286 5.38 -20.19 -4.95
C TYR A 286 5.64 -18.68 -5.02
N THR A 287 5.24 -17.95 -3.98
CA THR A 287 5.70 -16.57 -3.77
C THR A 287 7.15 -16.62 -3.30
N ASP A 288 8.03 -15.87 -3.95
CA ASP A 288 9.45 -15.83 -3.61
C ASP A 288 9.70 -15.04 -2.30
N THR A 289 10.91 -15.13 -1.75
CA THR A 289 11.33 -14.29 -0.62
C THR A 289 11.30 -12.80 -0.93
N ASN A 290 11.47 -12.42 -2.20
CA ASN A 290 10.97 -11.16 -2.72
C ASN A 290 9.52 -11.41 -3.17
N ASN A 291 8.58 -10.99 -2.35
CA ASN A 291 7.15 -11.25 -2.50
C ASN A 291 6.50 -10.54 -3.69
N ASN A 292 7.19 -9.59 -4.35
CA ASN A 292 6.81 -9.08 -5.67
C ASN A 292 6.97 -10.12 -6.78
N ILE A 293 7.55 -11.31 -6.51
CA ILE A 293 7.78 -12.38 -7.50
C ILE A 293 6.96 -13.62 -7.13
N VAL A 294 6.28 -14.19 -8.12
CA VAL A 294 5.70 -15.55 -8.06
C VAL A 294 6.35 -16.42 -9.12
N VAL A 295 6.67 -17.67 -8.78
CA VAL A 295 7.23 -18.66 -9.71
C VAL A 295 6.33 -19.89 -9.83
N GLY A 296 6.13 -20.37 -11.05
CA GLY A 296 5.56 -21.67 -11.35
C GLY A 296 6.67 -22.71 -11.49
N ARG A 297 6.66 -23.75 -10.65
CA ARG A 297 7.67 -24.84 -10.68
C ARG A 297 7.05 -26.19 -11.01
N ALA A 298 7.75 -26.97 -11.83
CA ALA A 298 7.31 -28.32 -12.19
C ALA A 298 7.34 -29.27 -10.98
N GLY A 299 6.16 -29.71 -10.52
CA GLY A 299 5.91 -30.81 -9.59
C GLY A 299 6.32 -30.62 -8.12
N SER A 300 7.28 -29.74 -7.81
CA SER A 300 7.79 -29.57 -6.43
C SER A 300 8.47 -28.21 -6.21
N THR A 301 8.78 -27.89 -4.95
CA THR A 301 9.53 -26.69 -4.54
C THR A 301 10.92 -26.58 -5.17
N THR A 302 11.54 -27.72 -5.54
CA THR A 302 12.85 -27.79 -6.20
C THR A 302 12.75 -28.08 -7.69
N GLY A 303 11.52 -28.12 -8.23
CA GLY A 303 11.29 -28.27 -9.66
C GLY A 303 11.89 -27.13 -10.47
N ALA A 304 12.14 -27.40 -11.75
CA ALA A 304 12.52 -26.36 -12.69
C ALA A 304 11.43 -25.28 -12.75
N ILE A 305 11.85 -24.02 -12.90
CA ILE A 305 10.92 -22.91 -13.12
C ILE A 305 10.40 -23.04 -14.55
N VAL A 306 9.07 -22.98 -14.69
CA VAL A 306 8.37 -23.04 -15.98
C VAL A 306 8.02 -21.62 -16.43
N PHE A 307 7.46 -20.82 -15.52
CA PHE A 307 7.24 -19.39 -15.73
C PHE A 307 7.44 -18.62 -14.41
N ALA A 308 7.55 -17.30 -14.51
CA ALA A 308 7.52 -16.40 -13.37
C ALA A 308 6.79 -15.11 -13.70
N ALA A 309 6.21 -14.46 -12.69
CA ALA A 309 5.66 -13.13 -12.80
C ALA A 309 6.25 -12.18 -11.75
N TYR A 310 6.30 -10.89 -12.06
CA TYR A 310 6.86 -9.84 -11.21
C TYR A 310 5.99 -8.59 -11.20
N ILE A 311 5.81 -8.02 -10.00
CA ILE A 311 5.14 -6.74 -9.77
C ILE A 311 6.17 -5.62 -9.90
N GLU A 312 5.99 -4.75 -10.89
CA GLU A 312 6.66 -3.44 -10.93
C GLU A 312 5.73 -2.37 -10.36
N GLU A 313 6.06 -1.87 -9.18
CA GLU A 313 5.27 -0.82 -8.50
C GLU A 313 5.34 0.51 -9.26
N THR A 314 4.22 1.24 -9.27
CA THR A 314 4.08 2.53 -9.96
C THR A 314 3.45 3.59 -9.07
N GLY A 315 3.75 4.87 -9.35
CA GLY A 315 3.31 6.00 -8.53
C GLY A 315 4.37 6.45 -7.51
N SER A 316 4.25 7.70 -7.06
CA SER A 316 5.02 8.23 -5.92
C SER A 316 4.15 9.21 -5.12
N PRO A 317 3.47 8.78 -4.04
CA PRO A 317 3.51 7.45 -3.40
C PRO A 317 2.92 6.34 -4.29
N VAL A 318 3.17 5.07 -3.95
CA VAL A 318 2.73 3.94 -4.78
C VAL A 318 1.20 3.86 -4.87
N THR A 319 0.68 3.77 -6.08
CA THR A 319 -0.77 3.78 -6.39
C THR A 319 -1.19 2.64 -7.32
N GLY A 320 -0.29 1.71 -7.64
CA GLY A 320 -0.60 0.56 -8.48
C GLY A 320 0.65 -0.16 -8.96
N GLY A 321 0.50 -1.04 -9.94
CA GLY A 321 1.64 -1.73 -10.52
C GLY A 321 1.37 -2.37 -11.87
N LYS A 322 2.47 -2.60 -12.60
CA LYS A 322 2.52 -3.38 -13.83
C LYS A 322 2.91 -4.81 -13.51
N ILE A 323 2.50 -5.75 -14.37
CA ILE A 323 2.91 -7.14 -14.25
C ILE A 323 3.84 -7.49 -15.42
N TRP A 324 4.99 -8.06 -15.06
CA TRP A 324 5.89 -8.71 -16.00
C TRP A 324 5.69 -10.22 -15.91
N THR A 325 5.72 -10.90 -17.04
CA THR A 325 5.78 -12.37 -17.12
C THR A 325 7.01 -12.79 -17.91
N VAL A 326 7.51 -13.98 -17.61
CA VAL A 326 8.61 -14.62 -18.33
C VAL A 326 8.43 -16.13 -18.28
N GLU A 327 8.69 -16.78 -19.39
CA GLU A 327 8.56 -18.22 -19.53
C GLU A 327 9.91 -18.89 -19.83
N TYR A 328 10.03 -20.15 -19.43
CA TYR A 328 11.22 -20.99 -19.53
C TYR A 328 10.97 -22.36 -20.16
N GLN A 329 9.72 -22.85 -20.11
CA GLN A 329 9.31 -24.11 -20.74
C GLN A 329 7.87 -23.97 -21.25
N PRO A 330 7.54 -24.58 -22.41
CA PRO A 330 6.19 -24.56 -22.93
C PRO A 330 5.17 -25.19 -21.98
N LEU A 331 4.00 -24.58 -21.92
CA LEU A 331 2.80 -25.05 -21.30
C LEU A 331 2.06 -25.99 -22.23
N LYS A 332 1.28 -26.88 -21.64
CA LYS A 332 0.40 -27.75 -22.41
C LYS A 332 -0.95 -27.07 -22.61
N HIS A 333 -1.25 -26.82 -23.87
CA HIS A 333 -2.50 -26.26 -24.36
C HIS A 333 -3.54 -27.37 -24.64
N PRO A 334 -4.65 -27.45 -23.87
CA PRO A 334 -5.55 -28.59 -23.93
C PRO A 334 -6.60 -28.49 -25.05
N ASP A 335 -6.89 -27.30 -25.59
CA ASP A 335 -7.90 -27.13 -26.64
C ASP A 335 -7.32 -27.36 -28.03
N MET A 336 -7.28 -28.63 -28.46
CA MET A 336 -6.79 -29.01 -29.79
C MET A 336 -7.63 -28.46 -30.97
N THR A 337 -8.71 -27.70 -30.73
CA THR A 337 -9.53 -27.08 -31.78
C THR A 337 -9.23 -25.61 -32.01
N ASN A 338 -8.50 -24.99 -31.10
CA ASN A 338 -7.99 -23.64 -31.23
C ASN A 338 -6.45 -23.70 -31.20
N ALA A 339 -5.81 -23.20 -32.24
CA ALA A 339 -4.35 -23.22 -32.38
C ALA A 339 -3.66 -22.06 -31.64
N ASP A 340 -4.45 -21.29 -30.90
CA ASP A 340 -4.09 -20.04 -30.24
C ASP A 340 -4.96 -19.96 -28.98
N ASP A 341 -4.95 -21.02 -28.17
CA ASP A 341 -5.76 -21.13 -26.96
C ASP A 341 -5.06 -20.50 -25.76
N SER A 342 -5.79 -19.68 -25.03
CA SER A 342 -5.24 -18.97 -23.87
C SER A 342 -5.37 -19.77 -22.58
N LEU A 343 -4.30 -19.77 -21.78
CA LEU A 343 -4.26 -20.28 -20.42
C LEU A 343 -4.07 -19.11 -19.43
N ASN A 344 -4.62 -19.23 -18.22
CA ASN A 344 -4.44 -18.22 -17.18
C ASN A 344 -4.39 -18.80 -15.76
N LEU A 345 -4.18 -17.93 -14.77
CA LEU A 345 -4.06 -18.30 -13.36
C LEU A 345 -5.30 -17.92 -12.54
N LEU A 346 -6.47 -17.88 -13.18
CA LEU A 346 -7.73 -17.45 -12.57
C LEU A 346 -7.99 -18.11 -11.20
N ASN A 347 -8.31 -17.28 -10.21
CA ASN A 347 -8.57 -17.65 -8.81
C ASN A 347 -7.37 -18.32 -8.10
N LYS A 348 -6.16 -18.27 -8.68
CA LYS A 348 -4.94 -18.81 -8.06
C LYS A 348 -4.06 -17.71 -7.50
N VAL A 349 -3.89 -16.64 -8.26
CA VAL A 349 -2.96 -15.55 -7.94
C VAL A 349 -3.74 -14.26 -7.66
N PHE A 350 -3.36 -13.59 -6.58
CA PHE A 350 -3.95 -12.34 -6.12
C PHE A 350 -2.82 -11.31 -5.90
N ILE A 351 -3.13 -10.03 -6.06
CA ILE A 351 -2.30 -8.94 -5.53
C ILE A 351 -2.76 -8.64 -4.12
N GLY A 352 -1.87 -8.71 -3.15
CA GLY A 352 -2.07 -8.19 -1.81
C GLY A 352 -1.38 -6.84 -1.66
N ALA A 353 -2.04 -5.87 -1.02
CA ALA A 353 -1.41 -4.63 -0.58
C ALA A 353 -1.55 -4.49 0.92
N SER A 354 -0.51 -3.96 1.55
CA SER A 354 -0.51 -3.56 2.97
C SER A 354 -0.20 -2.10 3.14
N GLN A 355 -0.66 -1.53 4.25
CA GLN A 355 -0.37 -0.15 4.62
C GLN A 355 -0.08 -0.02 6.12
N ASP A 356 0.47 1.14 6.48
CA ASP A 356 0.58 1.61 7.85
C ASP A 356 -0.80 1.88 8.46
N MET A 357 -1.02 1.44 9.69
CA MET A 357 -2.24 1.74 10.44
C MET A 357 -1.92 2.57 11.67
N GLU A 358 -2.38 3.82 11.65
CA GLU A 358 -2.31 4.74 12.78
C GLU A 358 -3.52 4.52 13.71
N PHE A 359 -3.26 4.47 15.01
CA PHE A 359 -4.28 4.26 16.02
C PHE A 359 -4.70 5.57 16.68
N SER A 360 -6.00 5.72 16.93
CA SER A 360 -6.55 6.91 17.57
C SER A 360 -6.60 6.73 19.09
N LEU A 361 -6.17 7.77 19.80
CA LEU A 361 -6.32 7.89 21.26
C LEU A 361 -7.30 9.00 21.65
N ALA A 362 -8.09 9.48 20.69
CA ALA A 362 -9.14 10.46 20.97
C ALA A 362 -10.08 9.91 22.05
N ASN A 363 -10.28 10.68 23.12
CA ASN A 363 -11.06 10.31 24.31
C ASN A 363 -10.50 9.16 25.15
N ALA A 364 -9.21 8.83 25.04
CA ALA A 364 -8.59 7.85 25.93
C ALA A 364 -8.73 8.25 27.41
N PRO A 365 -9.16 7.36 28.33
CA PRO A 365 -9.36 7.72 29.73
C PRO A 365 -8.06 8.22 30.37
N SER A 366 -8.15 9.37 31.06
CA SER A 366 -7.01 10.00 31.71
C SER A 366 -6.78 9.43 33.11
N GLY A 367 -5.52 9.12 33.46
CA GLY A 367 -5.16 8.60 34.79
C GLY A 367 -4.39 7.29 34.71
N GLN A 368 -4.36 6.56 35.83
CA GLN A 368 -3.73 5.26 35.95
C GLN A 368 -4.73 4.16 35.62
N ASN A 369 -4.56 3.53 34.46
CA ASN A 369 -5.42 2.46 33.96
C ASN A 369 -4.70 1.10 34.05
N LEU A 370 -5.46 0.01 34.17
CA LEU A 370 -4.87 -1.33 34.07
C LEU A 370 -4.49 -1.64 32.63
N PHE A 371 -5.39 -1.30 31.70
CA PHE A 371 -5.17 -1.40 30.27
C PHE A 371 -5.80 -0.22 29.54
N LEU A 372 -5.34 0.01 28.32
CA LEU A 372 -6.08 0.77 27.31
C LEU A 372 -6.29 -0.15 26.13
N MET A 373 -7.49 -0.12 25.55
CA MET A 373 -7.79 -0.81 24.31
C MET A 373 -8.25 0.22 23.29
N PHE A 374 -7.55 0.37 22.17
CA PHE A 374 -7.77 1.45 21.20
C PHE A 374 -7.53 0.97 19.77
N THR A 375 -8.25 1.57 18.82
CA THR A 375 -8.23 1.17 17.40
C THR A 375 -8.05 2.41 16.50
N LYS A 376 -8.08 2.24 15.17
CA LYS A 376 -8.06 3.36 14.22
C LYS A 376 -9.28 4.26 14.44
N ALA A 377 -9.22 5.51 13.94
CA ALA A 377 -10.43 6.30 13.81
C ALA A 377 -11.44 5.57 12.91
N ASN A 378 -12.72 5.62 13.26
CA ASN A 378 -13.81 5.03 12.48
C ASN A 378 -13.58 3.55 12.09
N PRO A 379 -13.43 2.64 13.07
CA PRO A 379 -13.22 1.24 12.79
C PRO A 379 -14.46 0.58 12.16
N THR A 380 -14.24 -0.46 11.36
CA THR A 380 -15.26 -1.39 10.87
C THR A 380 -15.83 -2.17 12.05
N VAL A 381 -17.15 -2.10 12.22
CA VAL A 381 -17.86 -2.75 13.31
C VAL A 381 -18.93 -3.69 12.77
N VAL A 382 -18.93 -4.93 13.28
CA VAL A 382 -19.94 -5.94 12.97
C VAL A 382 -20.73 -6.32 14.23
N ASN A 383 -22.01 -6.63 14.04
CA ASN A 383 -22.81 -7.21 15.11
C ASN A 383 -22.61 -8.73 15.11
N ASP A 384 -21.84 -9.22 16.09
CA ASP A 384 -21.60 -10.64 16.33
C ASP A 384 -22.43 -11.09 17.54
N GLY A 385 -23.57 -11.72 17.28
CA GLY A 385 -24.41 -12.29 18.33
C GLY A 385 -24.96 -11.29 19.36
N GLY A 386 -25.16 -10.03 18.97
CA GLY A 386 -25.62 -8.95 19.84
C GLY A 386 -24.49 -8.14 20.50
N VAL A 387 -23.23 -8.48 20.21
CA VAL A 387 -22.05 -7.71 20.63
C VAL A 387 -21.49 -6.99 19.42
N LEU A 388 -21.34 -5.67 19.52
CA LEU A 388 -20.65 -4.88 18.49
C LEU A 388 -19.14 -5.11 18.61
N ARG A 389 -18.54 -5.67 17.56
CA ARG A 389 -17.12 -6.01 17.50
C ARG A 389 -16.41 -5.26 16.39
N ILE A 390 -15.27 -4.69 16.73
CA ILE A 390 -14.34 -4.05 15.81
C ILE A 390 -13.53 -5.13 15.10
N THR A 391 -13.67 -5.24 13.78
CA THR A 391 -12.93 -6.25 12.98
C THR A 391 -11.52 -5.80 12.61
N ASP A 392 -11.28 -4.50 12.58
CA ASP A 392 -9.96 -3.94 12.36
C ASP A 392 -9.00 -4.26 13.51
N PRO A 393 -7.67 -4.23 13.26
CA PRO A 393 -6.68 -4.30 14.31
C PRO A 393 -6.98 -3.31 15.43
N THR A 394 -6.78 -3.78 16.65
CA THR A 394 -6.93 -3.01 17.89
C THR A 394 -5.69 -3.26 18.74
N ILE A 395 -5.19 -2.22 19.38
CA ILE A 395 -4.05 -2.30 20.30
C ILE A 395 -4.59 -2.36 21.73
N ILE A 396 -4.08 -3.31 22.50
CA ILE A 396 -4.21 -3.33 23.96
C ILE A 396 -2.85 -2.95 24.54
N ALA A 397 -2.81 -1.87 25.30
CA ALA A 397 -1.62 -1.41 25.98
C ALA A 397 -1.75 -1.58 27.50
N THR A 398 -0.73 -2.15 28.13
CA THR A 398 -0.62 -2.28 29.61
C THR A 398 0.75 -1.81 30.07
N GLY A 399 0.89 -1.52 31.37
CA GLY A 399 2.21 -1.47 32.00
C GLY A 399 2.98 -2.77 31.78
N LYS A 400 4.29 -2.76 32.06
CA LYS A 400 5.14 -3.93 31.89
C LYS A 400 4.62 -5.08 32.74
N ASP A 401 4.43 -4.94 34.04
CA ASP A 401 3.94 -6.02 34.90
C ASP A 401 2.62 -5.60 35.59
N PRO A 402 1.48 -5.60 34.87
CA PRO A 402 0.20 -5.11 35.38
C PRO A 402 -0.39 -6.03 36.45
N ALA A 403 -1.28 -5.50 37.27
CA ALA A 403 -1.91 -6.27 38.34
C ALA A 403 -2.86 -7.34 37.79
N ASP A 404 -2.61 -8.60 38.15
CA ASP A 404 -3.54 -9.72 37.89
C ASP A 404 -4.67 -9.71 38.95
N GLN A 405 -5.79 -9.10 38.59
CA GLN A 405 -6.95 -8.98 39.48
C GLN A 405 -7.62 -10.33 39.72
N SER A 406 -7.54 -11.24 38.75
CA SER A 406 -8.09 -12.58 38.85
C SER A 406 -7.38 -13.44 39.90
N SER A 407 -6.12 -13.15 40.21
CA SER A 407 -5.40 -13.72 41.38
C SER A 407 -5.54 -12.90 42.67
N GLY A 408 -6.31 -11.81 42.65
CA GLY A 408 -6.64 -10.98 43.81
C GLY A 408 -5.72 -9.78 44.01
N ALA A 409 -4.89 -9.41 43.03
CA ALA A 409 -4.10 -8.19 43.07
C ALA A 409 -4.98 -6.94 42.89
N ASN A 410 -4.58 -5.82 43.49
CA ASN A 410 -5.22 -4.52 43.23
C ASN A 410 -4.43 -3.79 42.14
N ILE A 411 -5.11 -2.96 41.34
CA ILE A 411 -4.47 -2.18 40.27
C ILE A 411 -3.24 -1.41 40.75
N THR A 412 -3.28 -0.87 41.97
CA THR A 412 -2.17 -0.11 42.59
C THR A 412 -0.95 -0.96 42.99
N THR A 413 -0.96 -2.26 42.73
CA THR A 413 0.14 -3.18 43.08
C THR A 413 0.93 -3.69 41.89
N GLY A 414 0.44 -3.45 40.66
CA GLY A 414 1.17 -3.73 39.42
C GLY A 414 1.40 -2.43 38.64
N ASP A 415 2.03 -2.57 37.48
CA ASP A 415 2.30 -1.44 36.60
C ASP A 415 1.02 -0.95 35.92
N THR A 416 0.79 0.36 35.93
CA THR A 416 -0.37 0.98 35.29
C THR A 416 0.03 1.69 34.02
N ILE A 417 -0.86 1.71 33.03
CA ILE A 417 -0.66 2.57 31.84
C ILE A 417 -1.33 3.93 32.06
N ASN A 418 -0.62 4.99 31.67
CA ASN A 418 -1.06 6.35 31.83
C ASN A 418 -1.19 7.05 30.49
N THR A 419 -2.26 7.83 30.32
CA THR A 419 -2.38 8.78 29.22
C THR A 419 -2.33 10.21 29.73
N SER A 420 -1.77 11.12 28.93
CA SER A 420 -1.88 12.56 29.15
C SER A 420 -2.57 13.21 27.95
N GLN A 421 -3.64 13.98 28.20
CA GLN A 421 -4.39 14.74 27.17
C GLN A 421 -4.06 16.25 27.18
N ALA A 422 -3.08 16.68 27.98
CA ALA A 422 -2.82 18.10 28.19
C ALA A 422 -2.09 18.74 26.99
N GLY A 423 -2.85 19.26 26.02
CA GLY A 423 -2.41 20.27 25.04
C GLY A 423 -1.50 19.79 23.90
N GLY A 424 -1.40 18.49 23.65
CA GLY A 424 -0.62 17.88 22.57
C GLY A 424 -1.11 16.47 22.20
N PRO A 425 -0.46 15.75 21.27
CA PRO A 425 -0.82 14.37 20.94
C PRO A 425 -0.75 13.47 22.18
N THR A 426 -1.74 12.59 22.35
CA THR A 426 -1.83 11.72 23.53
C THR A 426 -0.60 10.83 23.63
N THR A 427 0.08 10.88 24.77
CA THR A 427 1.26 10.07 25.04
C THR A 427 0.95 8.95 26.02
N PHE A 428 1.67 7.85 25.91
CA PHE A 428 1.69 6.76 26.87
C PHE A 428 2.90 6.90 27.79
N GLY A 429 2.61 6.87 29.08
CA GLY A 429 3.58 6.58 30.10
C GLY A 429 3.13 5.39 30.94
N THR A 430 3.88 5.11 31.99
CA THR A 430 3.53 4.08 32.97
C THR A 430 3.65 4.66 34.37
N ASN A 431 3.00 4.03 35.36
CA ASN A 431 3.16 4.32 36.79
C ASN A 431 3.10 5.82 37.16
N ASN A 432 4.25 6.48 37.27
CA ASN A 432 4.37 7.88 37.64
C ASN A 432 4.52 8.83 36.43
N GLN A 433 3.80 8.53 35.36
CA GLN A 433 3.58 9.28 34.11
C GLN A 433 4.62 9.17 33.01
N MET A 434 5.88 8.85 33.26
CA MET A 434 6.88 8.55 32.21
C MET A 434 7.50 7.18 32.45
N ILE A 435 8.05 6.57 31.40
CA ILE A 435 8.75 5.28 31.47
C ILE A 435 10.15 5.49 32.05
N VAL A 436 10.30 5.21 33.34
CA VAL A 436 11.61 5.28 34.03
C VAL A 436 12.39 3.97 33.87
N GLU A 437 13.62 3.92 34.38
CA GLU A 437 14.52 2.78 34.15
C GLU A 437 13.89 1.43 34.55
N GLN A 438 13.97 0.45 33.65
CA GLN A 438 13.40 -0.90 33.74
C GLN A 438 11.86 -1.00 33.70
N GLU A 439 11.15 0.12 33.67
CA GLU A 439 9.72 0.13 33.37
C GLU A 439 9.47 0.05 31.85
N GLY A 440 8.24 -0.27 31.46
CA GLY A 440 7.87 -0.36 30.05
C GLY A 440 6.38 -0.52 29.84
N ILE A 441 6.01 -0.60 28.58
CA ILE A 441 4.64 -0.77 28.12
C ILE A 441 4.59 -1.98 27.19
N ARG A 442 3.61 -2.86 27.42
CA ARG A 442 3.28 -3.95 26.50
C ARG A 442 2.17 -3.50 25.58
N PHE A 443 2.38 -3.61 24.27
CA PHE A 443 1.36 -3.41 23.25
C PHE A 443 1.03 -4.77 22.62
N SER A 444 -0.23 -5.18 22.68
CA SER A 444 -0.73 -6.41 22.05
C SER A 444 -1.68 -6.06 20.92
N PHE A 445 -1.63 -6.81 19.82
CA PHE A 445 -2.40 -6.53 18.62
C PHE A 445 -3.50 -7.59 18.52
N VAL A 446 -4.75 -7.16 18.44
CA VAL A 446 -5.92 -8.04 18.48
C VAL A 446 -6.94 -7.68 17.41
N THR A 447 -7.89 -8.58 17.18
CA THR A 447 -9.07 -8.39 16.31
C THR A 447 -10.34 -8.80 17.04
N GLY A 448 -11.47 -8.27 16.59
CA GLY A 448 -12.77 -8.54 17.19
C GLY A 448 -12.94 -7.91 18.57
N ALA A 449 -12.29 -6.78 18.83
CA ALA A 449 -12.40 -6.07 20.10
C ALA A 449 -13.85 -5.61 20.35
N ARG A 450 -14.35 -5.71 21.58
CA ARG A 450 -15.71 -5.25 21.92
C ARG A 450 -15.73 -3.71 21.92
N GLN A 451 -16.55 -3.13 21.04
CA GLN A 451 -16.58 -1.69 20.79
C GLN A 451 -16.80 -0.83 22.04
N ASN A 452 -17.65 -1.28 22.98
CA ASN A 452 -17.98 -0.51 24.18
C ASN A 452 -16.80 -0.33 25.14
N VAL A 453 -15.86 -1.26 25.15
CA VAL A 453 -14.66 -1.24 26.02
C VAL A 453 -13.40 -0.96 25.21
N THR A 454 -13.56 -0.27 24.07
CA THR A 454 -12.47 0.18 23.20
C THR A 454 -12.61 1.69 22.99
N ILE A 455 -11.50 2.42 23.08
CA ILE A 455 -11.42 3.85 22.78
C ILE A 455 -12.00 4.09 21.36
N PRO A 456 -12.90 5.06 21.19
CA PRO A 456 -13.21 6.16 22.12
C PRO A 456 -14.28 5.89 23.21
N ASN A 457 -14.85 4.69 23.28
CA ASN A 457 -15.95 4.39 24.21
C ASN A 457 -15.48 3.91 25.60
N LEU A 458 -14.22 3.51 25.72
CA LEU A 458 -13.65 3.00 26.97
C LEU A 458 -13.58 4.10 28.04
N ASP A 459 -14.21 3.87 29.18
CA ASP A 459 -14.04 4.72 30.36
C ASP A 459 -12.98 4.20 31.35
N GLN A 460 -12.59 5.04 32.31
CA GLN A 460 -11.57 4.71 33.30
C GLN A 460 -11.97 3.53 34.20
N ASN A 461 -13.24 3.43 34.62
CA ASN A 461 -13.68 2.33 35.48
C ASN A 461 -13.67 1.01 34.71
N GLU A 462 -13.98 1.04 33.42
CA GLU A 462 -13.89 -0.12 32.56
C GLU A 462 -12.44 -0.53 32.29
N ALA A 463 -11.56 0.45 32.08
CA ALA A 463 -10.12 0.29 31.85
C ALA A 463 -9.35 -0.23 33.08
N ASP A 464 -9.94 -0.10 34.28
CA ASP A 464 -9.39 -0.61 35.54
C ASP A 464 -9.76 -2.07 35.82
N VAL A 465 -10.57 -2.71 34.97
CA VAL A 465 -11.11 -4.06 35.20
C VAL A 465 -10.54 -5.05 34.20
N GLU A 466 -9.74 -5.99 34.68
CA GLU A 466 -9.04 -7.00 33.87
C GLU A 466 -9.97 -7.81 32.97
N SER A 467 -11.16 -8.17 33.46
CA SER A 467 -12.13 -8.94 32.68
C SER A 467 -12.71 -8.18 31.48
N ASN A 468 -12.50 -6.87 31.37
CA ASN A 468 -12.99 -6.05 30.27
C ASN A 468 -12.06 -6.04 29.06
N VAL A 469 -10.91 -6.70 29.12
CA VAL A 469 -10.05 -6.93 27.94
C VAL A 469 -10.73 -7.93 26.98
N ASP A 470 -11.76 -7.51 26.25
CA ASP A 470 -12.58 -8.39 25.40
C ASP A 470 -12.25 -8.25 23.91
N PHE A 471 -11.72 -9.34 23.33
CA PHE A 471 -11.41 -9.50 21.92
C PHE A 471 -11.59 -10.99 21.52
N THR A 472 -11.58 -11.30 20.22
CA THR A 472 -11.79 -12.68 19.73
C THR A 472 -10.58 -13.31 19.07
N GLY A 473 -9.65 -12.50 18.55
CA GLY A 473 -8.47 -12.98 17.84
C GLY A 473 -7.25 -12.11 18.08
N VAL A 474 -6.08 -12.61 17.70
CA VAL A 474 -4.84 -11.82 17.66
C VAL A 474 -4.64 -11.27 16.24
N PHE A 475 -3.97 -10.12 16.15
CA PHE A 475 -3.48 -9.59 14.88
C PHE A 475 -1.97 -9.82 14.78
N ASN A 476 -1.53 -10.47 13.71
CA ASN A 476 -0.13 -10.83 13.52
C ASN A 476 0.53 -9.81 12.59
N ALA A 477 1.65 -9.22 13.03
CA ALA A 477 2.43 -8.26 12.24
C ALA A 477 3.92 -8.67 12.26
N LYS A 478 4.70 -8.25 11.26
CA LYS A 478 6.17 -8.40 11.29
C LYS A 478 6.92 -7.14 11.73
N SER A 479 6.24 -6.00 11.68
CA SER A 479 6.84 -4.71 12.01
C SER A 479 5.82 -3.79 12.67
N ALA A 480 6.31 -2.94 13.56
CA ALA A 480 5.56 -1.82 14.10
C ALA A 480 6.54 -0.66 14.36
N SER A 481 6.00 0.54 14.48
CA SER A 481 6.75 1.72 14.88
C SER A 481 6.08 2.44 16.04
N PHE A 482 6.87 3.24 16.74
CA PHE A 482 6.39 4.12 17.79
C PHE A 482 7.32 5.32 17.90
N ASP A 483 6.76 6.44 18.35
CA ASP A 483 7.48 7.67 18.60
C ASP A 483 7.94 7.76 20.05
N VAL A 484 9.13 8.29 20.27
CA VAL A 484 9.60 8.69 21.59
C VAL A 484 9.43 10.19 21.69
N VAL A 485 8.48 10.68 22.50
CA VAL A 485 7.93 12.04 22.36
C VAL A 485 8.28 12.99 23.51
N GLN A 486 8.25 12.55 24.77
CA GLN A 486 8.60 13.39 25.91
C GLN A 486 9.94 12.93 26.49
N LEU A 487 10.92 13.83 26.56
CA LEU A 487 12.24 13.56 27.10
C LEU A 487 12.84 14.88 27.59
N GLN A 488 13.55 14.88 28.72
CA GLN A 488 14.17 16.11 29.22
C GLN A 488 15.19 16.67 28.21
N SER A 489 15.10 17.96 27.90
CA SER A 489 15.95 18.61 26.87
C SER A 489 17.44 18.39 27.12
N GLY A 490 18.17 18.03 26.06
CA GLY A 490 19.61 17.76 26.11
C GLY A 490 20.00 16.37 26.65
N LYS A 491 19.02 15.48 26.88
CA LYS A 491 19.26 14.08 27.25
C LYS A 491 18.92 13.11 26.13
N SER A 492 19.31 11.85 26.29
CA SER A 492 18.91 10.72 25.46
C SER A 492 18.46 9.54 26.33
N ALA A 493 17.63 8.67 25.78
CA ALA A 493 17.16 7.44 26.42
C ALA A 493 17.88 6.19 25.89
N VAL A 494 17.72 5.11 26.65
CA VAL A 494 18.01 3.74 26.24
C VAL A 494 16.69 3.03 26.04
N VAL A 495 16.33 2.71 24.80
CA VAL A 495 15.08 2.00 24.48
C VAL A 495 15.41 0.52 24.24
N ARG A 496 14.64 -0.37 24.85
CA ARG A 496 14.77 -1.82 24.64
C ARG A 496 13.44 -2.39 24.17
N ILE A 497 13.49 -3.26 23.17
CA ILE A 497 12.30 -3.78 22.47
C ILE A 497 12.38 -5.31 22.47
N SER A 498 11.32 -5.96 22.94
CA SER A 498 11.15 -7.41 22.90
C SER A 498 9.83 -7.77 22.22
N ALA A 499 9.82 -8.67 21.25
CA ALA A 499 8.61 -9.10 20.55
C ALA A 499 8.19 -10.52 20.94
N PHE A 500 6.88 -10.78 20.90
CA PHE A 500 6.27 -12.03 21.34
C PHE A 500 5.08 -12.43 20.47
N SER A 501 4.85 -13.74 20.35
CA SER A 501 3.63 -14.32 19.81
C SER A 501 2.89 -15.04 20.93
N THR A 502 1.59 -14.75 21.05
CA THR A 502 0.68 -15.33 22.02
C THR A 502 -0.61 -15.83 21.37
N ALA A 503 -1.36 -16.65 22.11
CA ALA A 503 -2.70 -17.08 21.72
C ALA A 503 -3.74 -15.98 22.01
N ALA A 504 -4.96 -16.14 21.51
CA ALA A 504 -6.06 -15.25 21.88
C ALA A 504 -6.56 -15.57 23.29
N GLU A 505 -6.24 -14.71 24.25
CA GLU A 505 -6.51 -14.89 25.68
C GLU A 505 -7.33 -13.70 26.24
N PRO A 506 -8.63 -13.58 25.93
CA PRO A 506 -9.42 -12.44 26.39
C PRO A 506 -9.83 -12.54 27.87
N GLY A 507 -10.24 -11.39 28.41
CA GLY A 507 -10.64 -11.16 29.78
C GLY A 507 -9.49 -11.38 30.75
N ALA A 508 -9.79 -12.01 31.89
CA ALA A 508 -8.78 -12.36 32.90
C ALA A 508 -7.65 -13.27 32.37
N ASN A 509 -7.83 -13.95 31.24
CA ASN A 509 -6.74 -14.76 30.68
C ASN A 509 -5.61 -13.90 30.10
N PHE A 510 -5.88 -12.62 29.79
CA PHE A 510 -4.93 -11.77 29.08
C PHE A 510 -3.65 -11.53 29.87
N ILE A 511 -3.77 -11.14 31.14
CA ILE A 511 -2.60 -10.91 32.01
C ILE A 511 -2.01 -12.25 32.48
N ASN A 512 -2.86 -13.23 32.82
CA ASN A 512 -2.45 -14.58 33.17
C ASN A 512 -1.56 -15.25 32.10
N GLY A 513 -1.82 -14.93 30.83
CA GLY A 513 -1.15 -15.46 29.66
C GLY A 513 0.30 -15.01 29.48
N TYR A 514 0.70 -13.87 30.09
CA TYR A 514 2.01 -13.25 29.89
C TYR A 514 3.20 -14.20 30.14
N ALA A 515 3.04 -15.18 31.03
CA ALA A 515 4.09 -16.16 31.34
C ALA A 515 4.31 -17.23 30.24
N ASN A 516 3.36 -17.39 29.30
CA ASN A 516 3.35 -18.44 28.29
C ASN A 516 3.71 -17.93 26.88
N ASP A 517 4.01 -16.64 26.73
CA ASP A 517 4.32 -16.02 25.46
C ASP A 517 5.60 -16.56 24.82
N ALA A 518 5.56 -16.81 23.51
CA ALA A 518 6.73 -17.24 22.74
C ALA A 518 7.52 -16.01 22.26
N SER A 519 8.81 -15.93 22.59
CA SER A 519 9.67 -14.84 22.10
C SER A 519 9.90 -14.93 20.58
N VAL A 520 9.76 -13.79 19.91
CA VAL A 520 10.07 -13.61 18.49
C VAL A 520 11.26 -12.65 18.37
N SER A 521 12.29 -13.06 17.62
CA SER A 521 13.52 -12.26 17.52
C SER A 521 13.34 -11.05 16.61
N ILE A 522 13.81 -9.89 17.06
CA ILE A 522 13.95 -8.67 16.25
C ILE A 522 15.22 -8.79 15.38
N THR A 523 15.09 -8.49 14.09
CA THR A 523 16.15 -8.63 13.08
C THR A 523 16.65 -7.30 12.53
N ASN A 524 15.81 -6.28 12.56
CA ASN A 524 16.16 -4.94 12.09
C ASN A 524 15.51 -3.86 12.94
N VAL A 525 16.22 -2.75 13.14
CA VAL A 525 15.70 -1.51 13.73
C VAL A 525 16.14 -0.34 12.87
N ARG A 526 15.19 0.56 12.58
CA ARG A 526 15.40 1.85 11.93
C ARG A 526 15.02 2.97 12.90
N VAL A 527 15.81 4.03 12.94
CA VAL A 527 15.50 5.24 13.71
C VAL A 527 15.33 6.40 12.76
N PHE A 528 14.22 7.09 12.88
CA PHE A 528 13.90 8.28 12.11
C PHE A 528 13.96 9.52 13.00
N ASN A 529 14.39 10.64 12.44
CA ASN A 529 14.32 11.92 13.13
C ASN A 529 12.90 12.51 13.07
N SER A 530 12.69 13.66 13.74
CA SER A 530 11.40 14.36 13.78
C SER A 530 10.90 14.90 12.44
N THR A 531 11.68 14.74 11.36
CA THR A 531 11.30 15.11 9.99
C THR A 531 11.01 13.87 9.13
N GLY A 532 10.99 12.67 9.71
CA GLY A 532 10.72 11.42 9.00
C GLY A 532 11.92 10.88 8.20
N GLN A 533 13.14 11.39 8.42
CA GLN A 533 14.33 10.86 7.74
C GLN A 533 14.96 9.75 8.55
N VAL A 534 15.27 8.60 7.93
CA VAL A 534 16.10 7.56 8.55
C VAL A 534 17.47 8.14 8.87
N ILE A 535 17.86 8.10 10.15
CA ILE A 535 19.16 8.56 10.64
C ILE A 535 20.04 7.40 11.12
N GLU A 536 19.46 6.25 11.45
CA GLU A 536 20.18 5.04 11.80
C GLU A 536 19.41 3.82 11.29
N ASN A 537 20.13 2.83 10.77
CA ASN A 537 19.56 1.57 10.32
C ASN A 537 20.51 0.43 10.67
N SER A 538 20.03 -0.54 11.43
CA SER A 538 20.86 -1.62 11.96
C SER A 538 21.49 -2.55 10.90
N ASN A 539 21.01 -2.49 9.65
CA ASN A 539 21.64 -3.16 8.50
C ASN A 539 22.91 -2.44 7.98
N GLY A 540 23.23 -1.27 8.54
CA GLY A 540 24.41 -0.46 8.21
C GLY A 540 24.23 0.50 7.02
N SER A 541 23.04 0.61 6.41
CA SER A 541 22.81 1.47 5.24
C SER A 541 22.86 2.97 5.57
N VAL A 542 22.51 3.33 6.81
CA VAL A 542 22.56 4.69 7.36
C VAL A 542 23.10 4.56 8.78
N ASN A 543 24.03 5.43 9.19
CA ASN A 543 24.62 5.38 10.53
C ASN A 543 24.73 6.79 11.12
N ASP A 544 24.23 6.99 12.33
CA ASP A 544 24.47 8.18 13.16
C ASP A 544 25.37 7.78 14.34
N PRO A 545 26.57 8.37 14.49
CA PRO A 545 27.48 8.00 15.56
C PRO A 545 26.94 8.26 16.98
N ALA A 546 25.86 9.02 17.13
CA ALA A 546 25.20 9.24 18.41
C ALA A 546 24.20 8.14 18.79
N ILE A 547 23.87 7.22 17.86
CA ILE A 547 22.92 6.13 18.06
C ILE A 547 23.69 4.81 18.01
N THR A 548 23.37 3.89 18.92
CA THR A 548 23.91 2.53 18.88
C THR A 548 22.78 1.54 19.01
N ILE A 549 22.65 0.66 18.01
CA ILE A 549 21.69 -0.45 18.01
C ILE A 549 22.46 -1.74 18.27
N SER A 550 21.97 -2.55 19.21
CA SER A 550 22.52 -3.87 19.51
C SER A 550 21.41 -4.90 19.68
N PHE A 551 21.69 -6.15 19.33
CA PHE A 551 20.76 -7.27 19.48
C PHE A 551 21.37 -8.32 20.40
N ALA A 552 20.61 -8.74 21.42
CA ALA A 552 21.01 -9.81 22.33
C ALA A 552 19.80 -10.71 22.61
N ALA A 553 19.95 -12.02 22.33
CA ALA A 553 18.88 -13.02 22.52
C ALA A 553 17.53 -12.61 21.88
N GLY A 554 17.55 -11.99 20.70
CA GLY A 554 16.35 -11.55 19.98
C GLY A 554 15.77 -10.21 20.43
N VAL A 555 16.35 -9.57 21.45
CA VAL A 555 15.93 -8.25 21.98
C VAL A 555 16.81 -7.16 21.37
N ALA A 556 16.20 -6.08 20.90
CA ALA A 556 16.91 -4.90 20.41
C ALA A 556 17.12 -3.88 21.53
N THR A 557 18.29 -3.25 21.60
CA THR A 557 18.60 -2.14 22.51
C THR A 557 19.19 -0.99 21.71
N ILE A 558 18.55 0.18 21.82
CA ILE A 558 18.88 1.41 21.13
C ILE A 558 19.33 2.45 22.16
N ILE A 559 20.58 2.88 22.08
CA ILE A 559 21.16 3.92 22.93
C ILE A 559 21.23 5.22 22.12
N GLY A 560 20.92 6.35 22.75
CA GLY A 560 21.04 7.67 22.12
C GLY A 560 19.74 8.25 21.57
N VAL A 561 18.60 7.65 21.92
CA VAL A 561 17.27 8.06 21.44
C VAL A 561 16.88 9.41 22.03
N LYS A 562 16.35 10.33 21.22
CA LYS A 562 15.90 11.66 21.64
C LYS A 562 14.40 11.83 21.43
N ALA A 563 13.81 12.83 22.08
CA ALA A 563 12.44 13.24 21.81
C ALA A 563 12.22 13.58 20.33
N GLY A 564 11.09 13.15 19.78
CA GLY A 564 10.70 13.24 18.38
C GLY A 564 11.34 12.20 17.47
N TYR A 565 12.06 11.21 18.01
CA TYR A 565 12.55 10.09 17.18
C TYR A 565 11.47 9.02 17.07
N GLN A 566 11.27 8.51 15.87
CA GLN A 566 10.46 7.32 15.63
C GLN A 566 11.37 6.10 15.54
N ILE A 567 10.97 5.02 16.18
CA ILE A 567 11.67 3.74 16.11
C ILE A 567 10.76 2.74 15.43
N GLU A 568 11.26 2.13 14.36
CA GLU A 568 10.61 1.02 13.68
C GLU A 568 11.46 -0.23 13.85
N TYR A 569 10.82 -1.38 14.08
CA TYR A 569 11.49 -2.67 14.19
C TYR A 569 10.83 -3.72 13.31
N THR A 570 11.62 -4.72 12.89
CA THR A 570 11.16 -5.88 12.13
C THR A 570 11.58 -7.17 12.83
N THR A 571 10.72 -8.19 12.77
CA THR A 571 10.92 -9.49 13.42
C THR A 571 11.21 -10.64 12.43
N THR A 572 11.66 -11.76 12.97
CA THR A 572 11.95 -13.01 12.23
C THR A 572 10.71 -13.70 11.68
N SER A 573 9.58 -13.61 12.40
CA SER A 573 8.27 -14.17 12.06
C SER A 573 7.21 -13.23 12.60
N ASP A 574 5.94 -13.47 12.27
CA ASP A 574 4.88 -12.63 12.81
C ASP A 574 4.84 -12.68 14.35
N HIS A 575 4.56 -11.54 14.95
CA HIS A 575 4.35 -11.34 16.37
C HIS A 575 3.05 -10.57 16.59
N ASN A 576 2.49 -10.67 17.78
CA ASN A 576 1.23 -10.01 18.14
C ASN A 576 1.30 -9.30 19.50
N ARG A 577 2.51 -9.19 20.06
CA ARG A 577 2.80 -8.43 21.27
C ARG A 577 4.23 -7.90 21.25
N VAL A 578 4.43 -6.69 21.75
CA VAL A 578 5.74 -6.06 21.93
C VAL A 578 5.83 -5.41 23.30
N LEU A 579 6.97 -5.58 23.97
CA LEU A 579 7.37 -4.83 25.16
C LEU A 579 8.38 -3.76 24.74
N VAL A 580 8.03 -2.50 24.96
CA VAL A 580 8.94 -1.35 24.83
C VAL A 580 9.26 -0.84 26.23
N GLU A 581 10.54 -0.78 26.57
CA GLU A 581 10.98 -0.45 27.91
C GLU A 581 12.17 0.51 27.90
N ASN A 582 12.37 1.19 29.04
CA ASN A 582 13.60 1.89 29.30
C ASN A 582 14.68 0.88 29.72
N GLY A 583 15.60 0.60 28.80
CA GLY A 583 16.67 -0.39 28.98
C GLY A 583 17.81 0.08 29.88
N ALA A 584 17.75 1.30 30.44
CA ALA A 584 18.79 1.78 31.32
C ALA A 584 18.81 1.02 32.66
N ALA A 585 19.99 0.96 33.28
CA ALA A 585 20.11 0.44 34.64
C ALA A 585 19.54 1.45 35.64
N VAL A 586 18.83 0.99 36.68
CA VAL A 586 18.33 1.84 37.79
C VAL A 586 19.42 2.63 38.51
N THR A 587 20.68 2.24 38.35
CA THR A 587 21.85 2.94 38.91
C THR A 587 22.49 3.93 37.95
N ALA A 588 21.97 4.11 36.73
CA ALA A 588 22.51 5.02 35.73
C ALA A 588 22.55 6.47 36.24
N LYS A 589 23.55 7.23 35.76
CA LYS A 589 23.83 8.63 36.14
C LYS A 589 24.31 9.42 34.94
N GLY A 590 23.96 10.70 34.83
CA GLY A 590 24.25 11.55 33.66
C GLY A 590 23.04 11.85 32.77
N ASN A 591 23.27 12.00 31.46
CA ASN A 591 22.24 12.49 30.50
C ASN A 591 21.84 11.45 29.43
N GLU A 592 22.26 10.19 29.55
CA GLU A 592 22.12 9.16 28.50
C GLU A 592 21.14 8.02 28.88
N HIS A 593 20.20 8.29 29.80
CA HIS A 593 19.18 7.36 30.32
C HIS A 593 17.94 8.13 30.77
N ALA A 594 17.50 9.09 29.96
CA ALA A 594 16.31 9.85 30.29
C ALA A 594 15.07 8.95 30.32
N ASP A 595 14.18 9.27 31.26
CA ASP A 595 12.79 8.85 31.25
C ASP A 595 12.11 9.37 29.98
N PHE A 596 11.13 8.61 29.46
CA PHE A 596 10.43 9.02 28.26
C PHE A 596 8.97 8.57 28.19
N ASP A 597 8.22 9.23 27.32
CA ASP A 597 6.90 8.78 26.89
C ASP A 597 6.94 8.20 25.46
N ILE A 598 5.98 7.32 25.19
CA ILE A 598 5.73 6.77 23.86
C ILE A 598 4.52 7.49 23.24
N GLY A 599 4.61 7.83 21.96
CA GLY A 599 3.48 8.34 21.16
C GLY A 599 3.42 7.62 19.80
N GLY A 600 2.43 7.97 18.97
CA GLY A 600 2.40 7.60 17.54
C GLY A 600 2.64 6.12 17.26
N PHE A 601 1.96 5.22 17.99
CA PHE A 601 2.11 3.78 17.76
C PHE A 601 1.42 3.42 16.44
N THR A 602 2.15 2.75 15.55
CA THR A 602 1.68 2.40 14.20
C THR A 602 2.02 0.94 13.91
N LEU A 603 1.07 0.19 13.33
CA LEU A 603 1.35 -1.14 12.78
C LEU A 603 1.73 -0.98 11.31
N VAL A 604 2.95 -1.38 10.96
CA VAL A 604 3.55 -1.11 9.63
C VAL A 604 3.15 -2.16 8.57
N GLN A 605 2.26 -3.08 8.93
CA GLN A 605 1.76 -4.13 8.03
C GLN A 605 0.37 -4.63 8.46
N ALA A 606 -0.55 -3.69 8.73
CA ALA A 606 -1.74 -3.98 9.54
C ALA A 606 -2.99 -4.44 8.77
N SER A 607 -2.98 -4.34 7.45
CA SER A 607 -4.11 -4.71 6.61
C SER A 607 -3.59 -5.38 5.35
N ILE A 608 -4.19 -6.49 4.92
CA ILE A 608 -3.97 -7.04 3.58
C ILE A 608 -5.28 -6.94 2.84
N SER A 609 -5.40 -5.91 2.00
CA SER A 609 -6.43 -5.88 0.97
C SER A 609 -5.92 -6.67 -0.23
N LYS A 610 -6.79 -7.41 -0.91
CA LYS A 610 -6.38 -8.24 -2.05
C LYS A 610 -7.41 -8.29 -3.16
N THR A 611 -6.92 -8.34 -4.38
CA THR A 611 -7.72 -8.55 -5.59
C THR A 611 -7.20 -9.73 -6.39
N GLU A 612 -8.11 -10.44 -7.07
CA GLU A 612 -7.73 -11.47 -8.04
C GLU A 612 -6.97 -10.80 -9.20
N ILE A 613 -5.85 -11.40 -9.62
CA ILE A 613 -5.05 -10.91 -10.76
C ILE A 613 -4.67 -12.03 -11.73
N GLY A 614 -4.84 -13.28 -11.31
CA GLY A 614 -4.44 -14.44 -12.11
C GLY A 614 -5.20 -14.56 -13.42
N SER A 615 -6.42 -14.01 -13.52
CA SER A 615 -7.14 -13.95 -14.80
C SER A 615 -6.49 -13.03 -15.84
N LYS A 616 -5.64 -12.09 -15.39
CA LYS A 616 -4.93 -11.11 -16.23
C LYS A 616 -3.53 -11.57 -16.63
N ILE A 617 -3.07 -12.71 -16.10
CA ILE A 617 -1.79 -13.33 -16.46
C ILE A 617 -2.11 -14.46 -17.44
N ILE A 618 -1.83 -14.21 -18.71
CA ILE A 618 -2.29 -15.04 -19.82
C ILE A 618 -1.07 -15.59 -20.59
N PHE A 619 -1.19 -16.83 -21.03
CA PHE A 619 -0.22 -17.52 -21.89
C PHE A 619 -0.96 -18.07 -23.11
N ASP A 620 -0.54 -17.66 -24.30
CA ASP A 620 -1.14 -18.06 -25.58
C ASP A 620 -0.25 -19.07 -26.32
N ASP A 621 -0.88 -19.99 -27.04
CA ASP A 621 -0.24 -21.16 -27.65
C ASP A 621 0.58 -20.81 -28.91
N ASP A 622 1.73 -21.48 -29.07
CA ASP A 622 2.44 -21.48 -30.36
C ASP A 622 1.77 -22.48 -31.31
N GLY A 623 0.79 -21.98 -32.05
CA GLY A 623 0.04 -22.77 -33.01
C GLY A 623 0.85 -23.31 -34.18
N PRO A 624 0.42 -24.44 -34.80
CA PRO A 624 1.05 -24.95 -36.01
C PRO A 624 0.94 -23.94 -37.17
N SER A 625 2.08 -23.62 -37.80
CA SER A 625 2.16 -22.71 -38.93
C SER A 625 2.66 -23.38 -40.21
N ILE A 626 2.23 -22.87 -41.37
CA ILE A 626 2.72 -23.29 -42.69
C ILE A 626 3.06 -22.08 -43.55
N SER A 627 4.23 -22.13 -44.18
CA SER A 627 4.70 -21.10 -45.12
C SER A 627 5.21 -21.75 -46.41
N THR A 628 5.22 -20.99 -47.51
CA THR A 628 5.76 -21.49 -48.79
C THR A 628 7.22 -21.08 -48.98
N THR A 629 8.05 -21.94 -49.56
CA THR A 629 9.46 -21.61 -49.89
C THR A 629 9.61 -20.79 -51.18
N GLY A 630 8.52 -20.57 -51.91
CA GLY A 630 8.42 -19.61 -53.02
C GLY A 630 9.00 -20.04 -54.37
N THR A 631 9.59 -21.25 -54.48
CA THR A 631 10.01 -21.82 -55.77
C THR A 631 9.25 -23.10 -56.07
N GLU A 632 8.36 -23.05 -57.05
CA GLU A 632 7.56 -24.20 -57.47
C GLU A 632 8.36 -25.09 -58.46
N PRO A 633 8.41 -26.41 -58.24
CA PRO A 633 8.90 -27.36 -59.22
C PRO A 633 7.96 -27.41 -60.43
N THR A 634 8.52 -27.38 -61.64
CA THR A 634 7.74 -27.67 -62.86
C THR A 634 7.67 -29.17 -63.08
N LEU A 635 6.46 -29.73 -63.19
CA LEU A 635 6.23 -31.10 -63.66
C LEU A 635 5.85 -31.07 -65.14
N THR A 636 6.76 -31.50 -66.02
CA THR A 636 6.50 -31.58 -67.47
C THR A 636 6.42 -33.04 -67.90
N VAL A 637 5.42 -33.37 -68.71
CA VAL A 637 5.29 -34.66 -69.41
C VAL A 637 5.71 -34.49 -70.87
N ASP A 638 6.42 -35.48 -71.42
CA ASP A 638 6.79 -35.52 -72.84
C ASP A 638 5.91 -36.52 -73.58
N GLU A 639 5.10 -36.01 -74.52
CA GLU A 639 4.17 -36.80 -75.32
C GLU A 639 4.87 -37.76 -76.30
N THR A 640 6.20 -37.71 -76.42
CA THR A 640 6.99 -38.64 -77.25
C THR A 640 6.96 -40.08 -76.68
N VAL A 641 6.82 -40.27 -75.36
CA VAL A 641 6.88 -41.58 -74.70
C VAL A 641 5.77 -41.75 -73.65
N LEU A 642 4.61 -42.23 -74.08
CA LEU A 642 3.40 -42.35 -73.25
C LEU A 642 3.44 -43.44 -72.16
N ALA A 643 4.46 -44.30 -72.14
CA ALA A 643 4.59 -45.39 -71.17
C ALA A 643 5.35 -45.00 -69.89
N THR A 644 5.89 -43.78 -69.83
CA THR A 644 6.71 -43.31 -68.71
C THR A 644 6.00 -42.17 -67.99
N ASN A 645 5.61 -42.39 -66.74
CA ASN A 645 5.02 -41.34 -65.92
C ASN A 645 6.11 -40.35 -65.46
N ALA A 646 5.85 -39.05 -65.57
CA ALA A 646 6.67 -38.03 -64.93
C ALA A 646 6.31 -37.93 -63.44
N THR A 647 7.31 -37.67 -62.59
CA THR A 647 7.12 -37.51 -61.14
C THR A 647 7.94 -36.34 -60.64
N GLN A 648 7.37 -35.53 -59.74
CA GLN A 648 8.07 -34.42 -59.07
C GLN A 648 7.60 -34.34 -57.61
N SER A 649 8.52 -34.01 -56.70
CA SER A 649 8.18 -33.74 -55.30
C SER A 649 7.88 -32.26 -55.10
N PHE A 650 6.73 -31.99 -54.47
CA PHE A 650 6.30 -30.65 -54.04
C PHE A 650 6.40 -30.48 -52.51
N ALA A 651 6.84 -31.51 -51.79
CA ALA A 651 6.91 -31.48 -50.33
C ALA A 651 7.88 -30.40 -49.80
N ALA A 652 8.93 -30.08 -50.57
CA ALA A 652 9.88 -29.02 -50.21
C ALA A 652 9.36 -27.59 -50.44
N ASN A 653 8.15 -27.44 -51.00
CA ASN A 653 7.57 -26.12 -51.27
C ASN A 653 6.94 -25.49 -50.03
N VAL A 654 6.77 -26.28 -48.98
CA VAL A 654 6.13 -25.87 -47.74
C VAL A 654 7.09 -26.11 -46.59
N ASN A 655 7.23 -25.09 -45.75
CA ASN A 655 7.86 -25.21 -44.46
C ASN A 655 6.75 -25.21 -43.41
N SER A 656 6.74 -26.21 -42.55
CA SER A 656 5.75 -26.38 -41.48
C SER A 656 6.45 -26.34 -40.13
N ALA A 657 5.85 -25.64 -39.17
CA ALA A 657 6.21 -25.71 -37.76
C ALA A 657 5.02 -26.26 -36.98
N PHE A 658 5.31 -27.00 -35.91
CA PHE A 658 4.29 -27.50 -34.98
C PHE A 658 4.21 -26.65 -33.71
N GLY A 659 4.89 -25.51 -33.71
CA GLY A 659 5.09 -24.67 -32.55
C GLY A 659 5.83 -25.33 -31.39
N ALA A 660 5.51 -24.88 -30.18
CA ALA A 660 6.19 -25.21 -28.94
C ALA A 660 5.84 -26.61 -28.41
N ASP A 661 4.68 -27.14 -28.79
CA ASP A 661 4.14 -28.47 -28.46
C ASP A 661 5.00 -29.67 -28.92
N GLY A 662 5.95 -29.42 -29.82
CA GLY A 662 6.79 -30.46 -30.42
C GLY A 662 6.13 -31.16 -31.61
N ALA A 663 6.77 -32.23 -32.10
CA ALA A 663 6.42 -32.78 -33.41
C ALA A 663 5.00 -33.39 -33.47
N GLY A 664 4.16 -32.82 -34.32
CA GLY A 664 2.83 -33.34 -34.66
C GLY A 664 2.80 -34.22 -35.92
N THR A 665 1.61 -34.38 -36.50
CA THR A 665 1.40 -35.13 -37.74
C THR A 665 1.19 -34.19 -38.92
N LEU A 666 1.94 -34.39 -40.01
CA LEU A 666 1.74 -33.68 -41.28
C LEU A 666 1.07 -34.58 -42.30
N THR A 667 -0.03 -34.11 -42.87
CA THR A 667 -0.72 -34.77 -43.99
C THR A 667 -0.85 -33.80 -45.16
N TYR A 668 -0.42 -34.25 -46.34
CA TYR A 668 -0.57 -33.49 -47.58
C TYR A 668 -1.75 -34.02 -48.39
N ALA A 669 -2.58 -33.12 -48.92
CA ALA A 669 -3.65 -33.44 -49.85
C ALA A 669 -3.47 -32.62 -51.14
N LEU A 670 -3.65 -33.28 -52.29
CA LEU A 670 -3.71 -32.60 -53.59
C LEU A 670 -5.17 -32.39 -53.96
N GLY A 671 -5.59 -31.13 -54.08
CA GLY A 671 -6.86 -30.76 -54.70
C GLY A 671 -6.68 -30.51 -56.19
N VAL A 672 -7.50 -31.16 -57.03
CA VAL A 672 -7.59 -30.86 -58.47
C VAL A 672 -8.99 -30.35 -58.79
N VAL A 673 -9.09 -29.36 -59.67
CA VAL A 673 -10.39 -28.92 -60.21
C VAL A 673 -10.84 -29.95 -61.25
N ALA A 674 -11.96 -30.62 -60.99
CA ALA A 674 -12.53 -31.57 -61.93
C ALA A 674 -13.14 -30.85 -63.15
N GLY A 675 -12.71 -31.21 -64.35
CA GLY A 675 -13.20 -30.62 -65.61
C GLY A 675 -12.21 -30.85 -66.75
N ALA A 676 -12.60 -30.46 -67.96
CA ALA A 676 -11.69 -30.49 -69.11
C ALA A 676 -10.47 -29.61 -68.82
N SER A 677 -9.28 -30.16 -68.99
CA SER A 677 -8.00 -29.49 -68.78
C SER A 677 -7.75 -28.31 -69.72
N GLY A 678 -8.59 -28.16 -70.77
CA GLY A 678 -8.37 -27.25 -71.87
C GLY A 678 -7.41 -27.79 -72.94
N LEU A 679 -6.86 -28.99 -72.73
CA LEU A 679 -6.05 -29.71 -73.71
C LEU A 679 -6.93 -30.57 -74.63
N THR A 680 -6.45 -30.83 -75.84
CA THR A 680 -7.08 -31.72 -76.83
C THR A 680 -6.10 -32.82 -77.18
N ASP A 681 -6.52 -34.07 -77.07
CA ASP A 681 -5.72 -35.20 -77.54
C ASP A 681 -5.58 -35.12 -79.07
N THR A 682 -4.35 -34.96 -79.55
CA THR A 682 -4.08 -34.82 -80.99
C THR A 682 -4.41 -36.09 -81.77
N ALA A 683 -4.42 -37.27 -81.12
CA ALA A 683 -4.71 -38.53 -81.79
C ALA A 683 -6.22 -38.79 -81.98
N SER A 684 -7.04 -38.56 -80.96
CA SER A 684 -8.49 -38.78 -81.01
C SER A 684 -9.31 -37.54 -81.36
N GLY A 685 -8.79 -36.34 -81.12
CA GLY A 685 -9.53 -35.08 -81.22
C GLY A 685 -10.46 -34.78 -80.06
N GLU A 686 -10.44 -35.61 -79.01
CA GLU A 686 -11.27 -35.46 -77.82
C GLU A 686 -10.65 -34.49 -76.80
N ALA A 687 -11.50 -33.88 -75.96
CA ALA A 687 -11.04 -33.07 -74.83
C ALA A 687 -10.45 -33.96 -73.73
N VAL A 688 -9.36 -33.50 -73.11
CA VAL A 688 -8.65 -34.20 -72.01
C VAL A 688 -9.14 -33.74 -70.65
#